data_AF-A0A7Z0NDR4-F1
#
_entry.id   AF-A0A7Z0NDR4-F1
#
_cell.length_a   1.000
_cell.length_b   1.000
_cell.length_c   1.000
_cell.angle_alpha   90.00
_cell.angle_beta   90.00
_cell.angle_gamma   90.00
#
_symmetry.space_group_name_H-M   'P 1'
#
loop_
_entity.id
_entity.type
_entity.pdbx_description
1 polymer ?
#
loop_
_entity_poly.entity_id
_entity_poly.type
_entity_poly.pdbx_seq_one_letter_code
_entity_poly.pdbx_strand_id
1 'polypeptide(L)'
;MVDKLHPSEGRDGLNRSLTKFTAATVAHPDSFNPVHQALLDNDVTLEEQNLAAVAQIEQLAGRVGDIEQTSSTSVQRAVKLDWLYRDNRIAHELWAPGFTLIDAVDTPIIEGVAGDDSIDVQSTAELRVGEYYVLAQDVASEAGTARVVELVQCTAILSENRIRLANNLTRGFTAGGVLTRCSLTQVGAAYAEGAVGDIWLSKPVNIGTDAEGGAVVIRRSLSAADVRLYFRDTYHPTWTERVWSTRRQGGDIPAGFADYEYVLPMRGDGSLRIDIAGEAAVIRHIIALSAATGLGGFVNPAMRPDAPALVAPADGATGVTERPTLAIAGYASPGNTPQGGVQFQIAAAATFASLHHDSGERPAGLSYQVPASVLQPSATYYVRARVKDSSGLWSDWSAAASWQTDTAFIYVTAPSVVSPVANAIDVAETPTIQTGAFQTIGGADTHAATQYQVRPASGAWASPAWDSGEDTSNLLSVVVPAGILAAAESTYYVRARHKGAARGWSEWSAEVKFTTKAAFANVAGVALITAGGNGGAWAYIDDDGNTVAAPGAAYFNSHPVWGGMQEVTIDGQAMVKIPKFYTRRGLISGGSNNGKEAWWISDQPIAGYELHPAFMSDGAVVDQVYVGKYQASMEGSKLASKPGVLPAVSRSLTQFIADAAARNVSGVSGFMLWSAYQWGVIQWLYLVEHATMDSQAKTGQGRVSQSSAANVDASDVAQASYRGIVGLWGNVWQWVDGLKTSGGSIHLWDRQGNKAFVNTGKRRTAAAGTIYPTTFMDHSAANYDFADVFIGDTGPTSNSNATAPDYQWFSEDSECFPLAGGNSSYAADAGLWNVNCSYAASYANSSIGARLAKV
;
A
#
# COMPACT_ATOMS: atom_id res chain seq x y z
N MET A 1 -22.98 21.56 51.55
CA MET A 1 -22.72 21.31 52.98
C MET A 1 -21.66 22.30 53.41
N VAL A 2 -21.99 23.18 54.36
CA VAL A 2 -21.20 24.32 54.88
C VAL A 2 -21.06 25.48 53.87
N ASP A 3 -21.98 26.43 53.77
CA ASP A 3 -22.49 27.40 54.77
C ASP A 3 -21.50 28.53 55.08
N LYS A 4 -22.07 29.75 55.19
CA LYS A 4 -21.54 31.01 55.75
C LYS A 4 -20.84 32.01 54.82
N LEU A 5 -20.98 33.33 54.97
CA LEU A 5 -21.92 34.24 55.64
C LEU A 5 -21.43 35.65 55.26
N HIS A 6 -22.29 36.54 54.78
CA HIS A 6 -22.07 38.00 54.80
C HIS A 6 -23.43 38.70 54.77
N PRO A 7 -23.61 39.89 55.37
CA PRO A 7 -23.22 40.29 56.72
C PRO A 7 -24.41 41.01 57.37
N SER A 8 -25.08 40.39 58.33
CA SER A 8 -26.08 41.07 59.15
C SER A 8 -26.07 40.48 60.55
N GLU A 9 -25.99 41.36 61.54
CA GLU A 9 -25.95 41.10 62.99
C GLU A 9 -24.56 40.71 63.54
N GLY A 10 -23.85 41.69 64.10
CA GLY A 10 -22.65 41.41 64.91
C GLY A 10 -21.56 42.48 64.96
N ARG A 11 -21.71 43.63 64.29
CA ARG A 11 -20.78 44.77 64.40
C ARG A 11 -21.35 45.96 65.17
N ASP A 12 -22.10 45.68 66.24
CA ASP A 12 -22.59 46.69 67.20
C ASP A 12 -22.17 46.39 68.65
N GLY A 13 -21.06 45.66 68.83
CA GLY A 13 -20.61 45.16 70.13
C GLY A 13 -19.19 45.53 70.57
N LEU A 14 -18.36 46.14 69.71
CA LEU A 14 -16.97 46.49 70.07
C LEU A 14 -16.57 47.92 69.67
N ASN A 15 -17.57 48.78 69.49
CA ASN A 15 -17.41 50.24 69.62
C ASN A 15 -17.75 50.68 71.06
N ARG A 16 -17.47 49.83 72.06
CA ARG A 16 -17.25 50.32 73.41
C ARG A 16 -15.96 51.11 73.35
N SER A 17 -16.11 52.43 73.21
CA SER A 17 -15.18 53.41 73.76
C SER A 17 -14.71 52.91 75.13
N LEU A 18 -13.62 52.15 75.17
CA LEU A 18 -12.71 52.20 76.30
C LEU A 18 -11.99 53.53 76.17
N THR A 19 -12.77 54.55 76.54
CA THR A 19 -12.30 55.87 76.89
C THR A 19 -11.05 55.70 77.74
N LYS A 20 -9.98 56.36 77.28
CA LYS A 20 -8.73 56.67 77.99
C LYS A 20 -8.87 56.44 79.50
N PHE A 21 -8.00 55.58 80.05
CA PHE A 21 -7.75 55.51 81.48
C PHE A 21 -7.41 56.91 82.01
N THR A 22 -8.40 57.60 82.59
CA THR A 22 -8.19 58.79 83.41
C THR A 22 -7.90 58.35 84.84
N ALA A 23 -7.01 59.08 85.51
CA ALA A 23 -6.28 58.70 86.72
C ALA A 23 -7.09 58.52 88.03
N ALA A 24 -8.27 57.88 88.02
CA ALA A 24 -9.16 57.88 89.19
C ALA A 24 -9.71 56.54 89.70
N THR A 25 -9.37 55.37 89.15
CA THR A 25 -9.78 54.09 89.77
C THR A 25 -8.69 53.03 89.83
N VAL A 26 -8.22 52.86 91.06
CA VAL A 26 -7.42 51.78 91.66
C VAL A 26 -5.91 51.85 91.41
N ALA A 27 -5.27 52.43 92.42
CA ALA A 27 -3.88 52.28 92.77
C ALA A 27 -3.46 50.81 92.93
N HIS A 28 -2.38 50.44 92.25
CA HIS A 28 -1.34 49.60 92.86
C HIS A 28 0.03 50.04 92.27
N PRO A 29 1.07 50.20 93.10
CA PRO A 29 2.40 50.61 92.64
C PRO A 29 3.07 49.41 91.96
N ASP A 30 2.93 49.29 90.63
CA ASP A 30 3.78 48.45 89.75
C ASP A 30 3.52 48.77 88.27
N SER A 31 3.18 50.03 87.95
CA SER A 31 2.86 50.45 86.58
C SER A 31 4.11 50.80 85.76
N PHE A 32 5.00 49.82 85.61
CA PHE A 32 5.81 49.60 84.42
C PHE A 32 6.14 48.10 84.42
N ASN A 33 5.21 47.29 83.92
CA ASN A 33 5.52 45.91 83.59
C ASN A 33 6.10 45.90 82.16
N PRO A 34 7.43 45.86 81.97
CA PRO A 34 8.05 45.84 80.64
C PRO A 34 7.56 44.65 79.80
N VAL A 35 7.05 43.59 80.45
CA VAL A 35 6.41 42.46 79.75
C VAL A 35 5.15 42.91 79.02
N HIS A 36 4.37 43.85 79.55
CA HIS A 36 3.15 44.31 78.88
C HIS A 36 3.44 45.13 77.61
N GLN A 37 4.42 46.04 77.65
CA GLN A 37 4.81 46.79 76.46
C GLN A 37 5.45 45.87 75.40
N ALA A 38 6.30 44.93 75.83
CA ALA A 38 6.89 43.95 74.91
C ALA A 38 5.84 43.03 74.26
N LEU A 39 4.75 42.70 74.98
CA LEU A 39 3.63 41.96 74.41
C LEU A 39 2.87 42.79 73.36
N LEU A 40 2.63 44.08 73.61
CA LEU A 40 2.01 44.98 72.63
C LEU A 40 2.88 45.16 71.37
N ASP A 41 4.19 45.34 71.55
CA ASP A 41 5.12 45.51 70.42
C ASP A 41 5.24 44.21 69.59
N ASN A 42 5.18 43.05 70.25
CA ASN A 42 5.10 41.75 69.57
C ASN A 42 3.79 41.58 68.80
N ASP A 43 2.65 41.97 69.36
CA ASP A 43 1.35 41.91 68.66
C ASP A 43 1.36 42.76 67.39
N VAL A 44 1.89 43.99 67.45
CA VAL A 44 2.04 44.86 66.28
C VAL A 44 2.95 44.21 65.22
N THR A 45 4.08 43.64 65.64
CA THR A 45 5.01 42.95 64.73
C THR A 45 4.36 41.74 64.07
N LEU A 46 3.58 40.97 64.82
CA LEU A 46 2.85 39.81 64.29
C LEU A 46 1.75 40.22 63.30
N GLU A 47 1.03 41.32 63.55
CA GLU A 47 0.05 41.87 62.61
C GLU A 47 0.70 42.32 61.30
N GLU A 48 1.83 43.02 61.36
CA GLU A 48 2.59 43.43 60.17
C GLU A 48 3.09 42.24 59.36
N GLN A 49 3.61 41.20 60.04
CA GLN A 49 4.03 39.95 59.39
C GLN A 49 2.85 39.22 58.75
N ASN A 50 1.69 39.20 59.40
CA ASN A 50 0.50 38.55 58.87
C ASN A 50 -0.03 39.27 57.62
N LEU A 51 -0.07 40.61 57.63
CA LEU A 51 -0.44 41.42 56.46
C LEU A 51 0.52 41.21 55.29
N ALA A 52 1.83 41.15 55.55
CA ALA A 52 2.82 40.85 54.52
C ALA A 52 2.67 39.44 53.94
N ALA A 53 2.35 38.44 54.78
CA ALA A 53 2.08 37.08 54.34
C ALA A 53 0.82 36.99 53.45
N VAL A 54 -0.26 37.69 53.81
CA VAL A 54 -1.49 37.75 52.99
C VAL A 54 -1.21 38.34 51.61
N ALA A 55 -0.46 39.45 51.53
CA ALA A 55 -0.09 40.05 50.24
C ALA A 55 0.78 39.12 49.37
N GLN A 56 1.70 38.37 49.99
CA GLN A 56 2.49 37.36 49.28
C GLN A 56 1.63 36.21 48.77
N ILE A 57 0.65 35.73 49.56
CA ILE A 57 -0.29 34.69 49.16
C ILE A 57 -1.14 35.14 47.97
N GLU A 58 -1.63 36.37 47.95
CA GLU A 58 -2.39 36.93 46.81
C GLU A 58 -1.52 37.00 45.55
N GLN A 59 -0.26 37.43 45.67
CA GLN A 59 0.66 37.48 44.54
C GLN A 59 1.03 36.07 44.02
N LEU A 60 1.19 35.10 44.92
CA LEU A 60 1.38 33.69 44.57
C LEU A 60 0.13 33.12 43.89
N ALA A 61 -1.07 33.41 44.37
CA ALA A 61 -2.32 32.99 43.75
C ALA A 61 -2.47 33.54 42.32
N GLY A 62 -2.12 34.81 42.09
CA GLY A 62 -2.09 35.40 40.75
C GLY A 62 -1.09 34.69 39.82
N ARG A 63 0.15 34.47 40.29
CA ARG A 63 1.18 33.76 39.51
C ARG A 63 0.80 32.31 39.21
N VAL A 64 0.16 31.62 40.15
CA VAL A 64 -0.36 30.25 39.94
C VAL A 64 -1.47 30.27 38.90
N GLY A 65 -2.42 31.21 38.96
CA GLY A 65 -3.47 31.37 37.96
C GLY A 65 -2.93 31.60 36.54
N ASP A 66 -1.91 32.47 36.40
CA ASP A 66 -1.27 32.74 35.11
C ASP A 66 -0.52 31.51 34.56
N ILE A 67 0.14 30.74 35.42
CA ILE A 67 0.82 29.49 35.07
C ILE A 67 -0.19 28.40 34.66
N GLU A 68 -1.31 28.29 35.38
CA GLU A 68 -2.40 27.35 35.06
C GLU A 68 -3.06 27.68 33.70
N GLN A 69 -3.24 28.97 33.38
CA GLN A 69 -3.77 29.39 32.08
C GLN A 69 -2.78 29.17 30.91
N THR A 70 -1.51 29.48 31.10
CA THR A 70 -0.48 29.27 30.06
C THR A 70 -0.20 27.78 29.82
N SER A 71 -0.19 26.95 30.86
CA SER A 71 -0.03 25.50 30.74
C SER A 71 -1.23 24.82 30.10
N SER A 72 -2.46 25.17 30.49
CA SER A 72 -3.68 24.62 29.88
C SER A 72 -3.81 24.98 28.39
N THR A 73 -3.51 26.22 28.01
CA THR A 73 -3.50 26.66 26.61
C THR A 73 -2.42 25.93 25.79
N SER A 74 -1.24 25.72 26.38
CA SER A 74 -0.14 24.99 25.74
C SER A 74 -0.45 23.51 25.55
N VAL A 75 -1.05 22.85 26.56
CA VAL A 75 -1.50 21.45 26.48
C VAL A 75 -2.63 21.32 25.46
N GLN A 76 -3.62 22.22 25.47
CA GLN A 76 -4.69 22.26 24.47
C GLN A 76 -4.12 22.36 23.05
N ARG A 77 -3.15 23.24 22.82
CA ARG A 77 -2.51 23.40 21.52
C ARG A 77 -1.72 22.16 21.11
N ALA A 78 -0.96 21.58 22.04
CA ALA A 78 -0.20 20.35 21.81
C ALA A 78 -1.12 19.17 21.43
N VAL A 79 -2.23 18.98 22.15
CA VAL A 79 -3.20 17.92 21.89
C VAL A 79 -3.90 18.13 20.55
N LYS A 80 -4.34 19.36 20.24
CA LYS A 80 -4.94 19.68 18.93
C LYS A 80 -3.97 19.45 17.77
N LEU A 81 -2.68 19.74 17.95
CA LEU A 81 -1.65 19.47 16.95
C LEU A 81 -1.40 17.97 16.80
N ASP A 82 -1.30 17.21 17.90
CA ASP A 82 -1.15 15.75 17.85
C ASP A 82 -2.32 15.10 17.09
N TRP A 83 -3.54 15.56 17.35
CA TRP A 83 -4.74 15.13 16.63
C TRP A 83 -4.71 15.50 15.15
N LEU A 84 -4.34 16.73 14.82
CA LEU A 84 -4.21 17.20 13.43
C LEU A 84 -3.20 16.36 12.64
N TYR A 85 -2.03 16.07 13.23
CA TYR A 85 -0.98 15.28 12.55
C TYR A 85 -1.26 13.78 12.49
N ARG A 86 -2.18 13.27 13.33
CA ARG A 86 -2.65 11.87 13.28
C ARG A 86 -3.98 11.71 12.56
N ASP A 87 -4.52 12.78 11.97
CA ASP A 87 -5.86 12.86 11.35
C ASP A 87 -6.99 12.38 12.28
N ASN A 88 -6.80 12.50 13.60
CA ASN A 88 -7.85 12.27 14.59
C ASN A 88 -8.70 13.53 14.69
N ARG A 89 -9.95 13.49 14.24
CA ARG A 89 -10.85 14.66 14.33
C ARG A 89 -11.76 14.50 15.54
N ILE A 90 -11.48 15.28 16.58
CA ILE A 90 -12.23 15.23 17.82
C ILE A 90 -12.69 16.63 18.22
N ALA A 91 -13.99 16.77 18.49
CA ALA A 91 -14.61 17.98 19.00
C ALA A 91 -15.31 17.68 20.33
N HIS A 92 -15.13 18.56 21.32
CA HIS A 92 -15.62 18.35 22.67
C HIS A 92 -16.47 19.54 23.10
N GLU A 93 -17.64 19.26 23.67
CA GLU A 93 -18.38 20.15 24.55
C GLU A 93 -18.18 19.67 25.99
N LEU A 94 -17.42 20.45 26.76
CA LEU A 94 -17.15 20.23 28.18
C LEU A 94 -17.72 21.34 29.07
N TRP A 95 -18.53 22.23 28.50
CA TRP A 95 -19.14 23.38 29.18
C TRP A 95 -18.08 24.30 29.79
N ALA A 96 -16.91 24.41 29.16
CA ALA A 96 -15.79 25.21 29.66
C ALA A 96 -15.19 26.08 28.55
N PRO A 97 -14.69 27.30 28.88
CA PRO A 97 -14.00 28.13 27.90
C PRO A 97 -12.88 27.37 27.19
N GLY A 98 -12.84 27.47 25.85
CA GLY A 98 -11.88 26.74 25.01
C GLY A 98 -12.27 25.29 24.65
N PHE A 99 -13.25 24.72 25.35
CA PHE A 99 -13.81 23.38 25.11
C PHE A 99 -15.34 23.40 24.95
N THR A 100 -15.89 24.53 24.51
CA THR A 100 -17.30 24.62 24.12
C THR A 100 -17.43 24.62 22.59
N LEU A 101 -18.48 23.96 22.11
CA LEU A 101 -18.90 23.97 20.71
C LEU A 101 -19.93 25.06 20.44
N ILE A 102 -20.34 25.81 21.47
CA ILE A 102 -21.17 27.01 21.34
C ILE A 102 -20.27 28.15 20.84
N ASP A 103 -20.66 28.81 19.74
CA ASP A 103 -19.84 29.78 19.00
C ASP A 103 -20.52 31.14 18.76
N ALA A 104 -21.56 31.44 19.52
CA ALA A 104 -22.21 32.73 19.56
C ALA A 104 -22.57 33.06 21.01
N VAL A 105 -22.37 34.32 21.40
CA VAL A 105 -22.77 34.84 22.69
C VAL A 105 -24.28 35.03 22.72
N ASP A 106 -24.86 34.72 23.88
CA ASP A 106 -26.25 35.02 24.22
C ASP A 106 -26.58 36.48 23.90
N THR A 107 -27.46 36.68 22.93
CA THR A 107 -27.88 38.00 22.48
C THR A 107 -29.29 38.29 23.02
N PRO A 108 -29.46 39.26 23.92
CA PRO A 108 -30.78 39.61 24.43
C PRO A 108 -31.73 40.02 23.30
N ILE A 109 -32.96 39.54 23.39
CA ILE A 109 -34.04 39.92 22.48
C ILE A 109 -34.54 41.31 22.91
N ILE A 110 -34.93 42.15 21.95
CA ILE A 110 -35.62 43.42 22.20
C ILE A 110 -37.13 43.17 22.08
N GLU A 111 -37.56 42.71 20.90
CA GLU A 111 -38.95 42.46 20.58
C GLU A 111 -39.08 41.46 19.42
N GLY A 112 -40.06 40.55 19.54
CA GLY A 112 -40.49 39.68 18.44
C GLY A 112 -42.00 39.55 18.46
N VAL A 113 -42.64 39.70 17.30
CA VAL A 113 -44.10 39.65 17.18
C VAL A 113 -44.54 38.31 16.62
N ALA A 114 -45.51 37.66 17.27
CA ALA A 114 -46.09 36.41 16.79
C ALA A 114 -46.61 36.57 15.35
N GLY A 115 -46.24 35.65 14.47
CA GLY A 115 -46.62 35.66 13.07
C GLY A 115 -45.74 36.52 12.16
N ASP A 116 -44.74 37.23 12.68
CA ASP A 116 -43.74 37.96 11.87
C ASP A 116 -42.53 37.08 11.52
N ASP A 117 -41.84 37.39 10.42
CA ASP A 117 -40.62 36.69 9.97
C ASP A 117 -39.33 37.42 10.37
N SER A 118 -39.40 38.30 11.38
CA SER A 118 -38.25 39.05 11.86
C SER A 118 -38.26 39.22 13.38
N ILE A 119 -37.09 39.46 13.95
CA ILE A 119 -36.93 39.70 15.39
C ILE A 119 -35.85 40.75 15.65
N ASP A 120 -36.13 41.62 16.61
CA ASP A 120 -35.21 42.65 17.07
C ASP A 120 -34.38 42.13 18.26
N VAL A 121 -33.06 42.34 18.21
CA VAL A 121 -32.06 41.84 19.16
C VAL A 121 -31.08 42.95 19.52
N GLN A 122 -30.40 42.83 20.67
CA GLN A 122 -29.48 43.84 21.16
C GLN A 122 -28.28 44.09 20.23
N SER A 123 -27.81 43.07 19.50
CA SER A 123 -26.73 43.18 18.54
C SER A 123 -26.74 42.02 17.56
N THR A 124 -26.51 42.28 16.28
CA THR A 124 -26.33 41.23 15.26
C THR A 124 -24.86 40.88 14.99
N ALA A 125 -23.91 41.44 15.76
CA ALA A 125 -22.48 41.37 15.45
C ALA A 125 -21.91 39.95 15.39
N GLU A 126 -22.47 39.01 16.16
CA GLU A 126 -22.02 37.61 16.20
C GLU A 126 -22.96 36.64 15.45
N LEU A 127 -24.01 37.17 14.82
CA LEU A 127 -25.00 36.39 14.10
C LEU A 127 -24.58 36.17 12.64
N ARG A 128 -24.91 35.00 12.10
CA ARG A 128 -24.55 34.58 10.74
C ARG A 128 -25.78 34.21 9.93
N VAL A 129 -25.82 34.67 8.69
CA VAL A 129 -26.87 34.30 7.73
C VAL A 129 -26.71 32.83 7.34
N GLY A 130 -27.82 32.09 7.27
CA GLY A 130 -27.89 30.66 6.98
C GLY A 130 -27.79 29.76 8.21
N GLU A 131 -27.41 30.29 9.37
CA GLU A 131 -27.22 29.55 10.61
C GLU A 131 -28.50 29.42 11.44
N TYR A 132 -28.56 28.35 12.25
CA TYR A 132 -29.65 28.11 13.20
C TYR A 132 -29.30 28.64 14.59
N TYR A 133 -30.31 29.17 15.26
CA TYR A 133 -30.26 29.71 16.60
C TYR A 133 -31.48 29.24 17.39
N VAL A 134 -31.39 29.33 18.70
CA VAL A 134 -32.42 28.98 19.66
C VAL A 134 -32.94 30.26 20.28
N LEU A 135 -34.23 30.52 20.15
CA LEU A 135 -34.93 31.53 20.93
C LEU A 135 -35.37 30.89 22.25
N ALA A 136 -34.95 31.46 23.37
CA ALA A 136 -35.29 30.97 24.69
C ALA A 136 -35.84 32.09 25.58
N GLN A 137 -37.00 31.88 26.20
CA GLN A 137 -37.58 32.84 27.14
C GLN A 137 -38.32 32.12 28.26
N ASP A 138 -38.16 32.60 29.49
CA ASP A 138 -39.01 32.21 30.61
C ASP A 138 -40.33 32.98 30.55
N VAL A 139 -41.44 32.25 30.51
CA VAL A 139 -42.79 32.83 30.53
C VAL A 139 -43.56 32.33 31.76
N ALA A 140 -44.39 33.19 32.33
CA ALA A 140 -45.31 32.78 33.37
C ALA A 140 -46.35 31.80 32.80
N SER A 141 -46.59 30.72 33.53
CA SER A 141 -47.58 29.68 33.22
C SER A 141 -48.41 29.36 34.47
N GLU A 142 -49.55 28.70 34.30
CA GLU A 142 -50.43 28.29 35.42
C GLU A 142 -49.73 27.34 36.41
N ALA A 143 -48.63 26.68 36.01
CA ALA A 143 -47.83 25.79 36.82
C ALA A 143 -46.52 26.42 37.37
N GLY A 144 -46.32 27.74 37.19
CA GLY A 144 -45.08 28.46 37.55
C GLY A 144 -44.39 29.06 36.32
N THR A 145 -43.06 29.18 36.33
CA THR A 145 -42.29 29.65 35.17
C THR A 145 -42.06 28.48 34.21
N ALA A 146 -42.45 28.63 32.94
CA ALA A 146 -42.16 27.68 31.87
C ALA A 146 -41.13 28.27 30.91
N ARG A 147 -40.09 27.52 30.57
CA ARG A 147 -39.14 27.89 29.52
C ARG A 147 -39.78 27.57 28.17
N VAL A 148 -39.84 28.56 27.29
CA VAL A 148 -40.23 28.38 25.90
C VAL A 148 -39.00 28.45 25.02
N VAL A 149 -38.87 27.45 24.15
CA VAL A 149 -37.73 27.26 23.27
C VAL A 149 -38.23 27.09 21.83
N GLU A 150 -37.68 27.86 20.90
CA GLU A 150 -38.02 27.80 19.47
C GLU A 150 -36.74 27.79 18.62
N LEU A 151 -36.59 26.79 17.75
CA LEU A 151 -35.47 26.72 16.80
C LEU A 151 -35.78 27.58 15.58
N VAL A 152 -34.89 28.53 15.28
CA VAL A 152 -35.04 29.46 14.15
C VAL A 152 -33.80 29.48 13.28
N GLN A 153 -33.95 29.87 12.02
CA GLN A 153 -32.83 30.06 11.08
C GLN A 153 -32.76 31.52 10.66
N CYS A 154 -31.60 32.15 10.81
CA CYS A 154 -31.36 33.51 10.34
C CYS A 154 -31.19 33.49 8.82
N THR A 155 -32.06 34.15 8.06
CA THR A 155 -32.01 34.23 6.59
C THR A 155 -31.43 35.54 6.07
N ALA A 156 -31.43 36.60 6.89
CA ALA A 156 -30.79 37.87 6.58
C ALA A 156 -30.53 38.68 7.85
N ILE A 157 -29.49 39.52 7.83
CA ILE A 157 -29.29 40.60 8.81
C ILE A 157 -29.83 41.88 8.17
N LEU A 158 -30.88 42.46 8.77
CA LEU A 158 -31.60 43.61 8.22
C LEU A 158 -31.03 44.94 8.74
N SER A 159 -30.51 44.94 9.97
CA SER A 159 -29.82 46.08 10.59
C SER A 159 -28.92 45.56 11.72
N GLU A 160 -28.22 46.47 12.43
CA GLU A 160 -27.41 46.14 13.61
C GLU A 160 -28.21 45.54 14.78
N ASN A 161 -29.54 45.67 14.74
CA ASN A 161 -30.46 45.19 15.78
C ASN A 161 -31.56 44.26 15.25
N ARG A 162 -31.56 43.87 13.97
CA ARG A 162 -32.68 43.11 13.41
C ARG A 162 -32.24 42.01 12.45
N ILE A 163 -32.83 40.83 12.59
CA ILE A 163 -32.64 39.70 11.68
C ILE A 163 -33.96 39.25 11.07
N ARG A 164 -33.87 38.63 9.89
CA ARG A 164 -34.95 37.89 9.24
C ARG A 164 -34.82 36.41 9.54
N LEU A 165 -35.94 35.74 9.76
CA LEU A 165 -36.06 34.33 10.07
C LEU A 165 -36.60 33.55 8.87
N ALA A 166 -36.35 32.24 8.82
CA ALA A 166 -36.85 31.38 7.74
C ALA A 166 -38.36 31.08 7.84
N ASN A 167 -38.89 31.07 9.07
CA ASN A 167 -40.30 30.84 9.35
C ASN A 167 -40.81 31.95 10.26
N ASN A 168 -42.12 32.22 10.17
CA ASN A 168 -42.76 33.18 11.05
C ASN A 168 -42.70 32.68 12.50
N LEU A 169 -42.46 33.59 13.44
CA LEU A 169 -42.45 33.30 14.86
C LEU A 169 -43.77 32.69 15.30
N THR A 170 -43.71 31.55 16.00
CA THR A 170 -44.94 30.90 16.51
C THR A 170 -45.60 31.69 17.64
N ARG A 171 -44.88 32.64 18.25
CA ARG A 171 -45.30 33.46 19.38
C ARG A 171 -44.48 34.75 19.51
N GLY A 172 -44.92 35.65 20.39
CA GLY A 172 -44.18 36.86 20.70
C GLY A 172 -43.03 36.59 21.69
N PHE A 173 -41.93 37.32 21.51
CA PHE A 173 -40.76 37.35 22.38
C PHE A 173 -40.52 38.78 22.89
N THR A 174 -40.03 38.91 24.11
CA THR A 174 -39.85 40.20 24.81
C THR A 174 -38.43 40.37 25.32
N ALA A 175 -38.13 41.52 25.92
CA ALA A 175 -36.82 41.84 26.49
C ALA A 175 -36.26 40.86 27.53
N GLY A 176 -37.08 39.92 28.04
CA GLY A 176 -36.63 38.83 28.92
C GLY A 176 -36.15 37.57 28.20
N GLY A 177 -36.18 37.54 26.87
CA GLY A 177 -35.73 36.41 26.06
C GLY A 177 -34.31 36.58 25.53
N VAL A 178 -33.74 35.48 25.04
CA VAL A 178 -32.39 35.43 24.47
C VAL A 178 -32.39 34.65 23.16
N LEU A 179 -31.61 35.13 22.20
CA LEU A 179 -31.18 34.39 21.03
C LEU A 179 -29.81 33.76 21.33
N THR A 180 -29.75 32.42 21.34
CA THR A 180 -28.57 31.65 21.77
C THR A 180 -28.31 30.46 20.86
N ARG A 181 -27.22 29.72 21.10
CA ARG A 181 -27.00 28.36 20.54
C ARG A 181 -27.46 27.25 21.47
N CYS A 182 -27.72 27.55 22.75
CA CYS A 182 -28.03 26.53 23.75
C CYS A 182 -29.02 27.07 24.78
N SER A 183 -30.19 26.44 24.91
CA SER A 183 -31.16 26.77 25.97
C SER A 183 -30.97 25.97 27.27
N LEU A 184 -30.10 24.95 27.27
CA LEU A 184 -29.80 24.18 28.48
C LEU A 184 -29.12 25.08 29.51
N THR A 185 -29.43 24.85 30.78
CA THR A 185 -28.86 25.60 31.89
C THR A 185 -27.47 25.06 32.23
N GLN A 186 -26.43 25.81 31.87
CA GLN A 186 -25.05 25.45 32.19
C GLN A 186 -24.76 25.66 33.69
N VAL A 187 -24.22 24.63 34.35
CA VAL A 187 -23.85 24.66 35.78
C VAL A 187 -22.33 24.63 35.91
N GLY A 188 -21.73 25.81 35.99
CA GLY A 188 -20.28 25.99 36.06
C GLY A 188 -19.55 25.41 34.84
N ALA A 189 -18.28 25.05 35.02
CA ALA A 189 -17.45 24.42 33.99
C ALA A 189 -17.50 22.88 34.06
N ALA A 190 -18.69 22.30 34.18
CA ALA A 190 -18.85 20.87 34.51
C ALA A 190 -19.95 20.13 33.75
N TYR A 191 -21.16 20.68 33.67
CA TYR A 191 -22.30 20.02 33.02
C TYR A 191 -23.40 21.04 32.67
N ALA A 192 -24.39 20.60 31.90
CA ALA A 192 -25.63 21.33 31.66
C ALA A 192 -26.86 20.51 32.04
N GLU A 193 -27.88 21.19 32.54
CA GLU A 193 -29.20 20.65 32.85
C GLU A 193 -30.17 21.03 31.73
N GLY A 194 -30.79 20.03 31.10
CA GLY A 194 -31.80 20.23 30.06
C GLY A 194 -33.19 19.83 30.55
N ALA A 195 -34.13 20.76 30.45
CA ALA A 195 -35.56 20.50 30.61
C ALA A 195 -36.17 20.00 29.29
N VAL A 196 -37.37 19.41 29.36
CA VAL A 196 -38.10 18.98 28.16
C VAL A 196 -38.36 20.20 27.26
N GLY A 197 -37.97 20.09 25.99
CA GLY A 197 -38.05 21.15 24.99
C GLY A 197 -36.73 21.92 24.79
N ASP A 198 -35.74 21.74 25.64
CA ASP A 198 -34.44 22.41 25.48
C ASP A 198 -33.65 21.90 24.26
N ILE A 199 -32.89 22.82 23.66
CA ILE A 199 -32.12 22.59 22.45
C ILE A 199 -30.67 23.05 22.65
N TRP A 200 -29.73 22.23 22.17
CA TRP A 200 -28.33 22.57 22.02
C TRP A 200 -27.91 22.49 20.56
N LEU A 201 -27.16 23.48 20.08
CA LEU A 201 -26.61 23.55 18.73
C LEU A 201 -25.08 23.66 18.80
N SER A 202 -24.40 22.83 18.01
CA SER A 202 -22.96 22.97 17.82
C SER A 202 -22.64 23.99 16.72
N LYS A 203 -21.47 24.61 16.82
CA LYS A 203 -20.77 25.14 15.64
C LYS A 203 -20.49 24.02 14.62
N PRO A 204 -20.17 24.35 13.36
CA PRO A 204 -19.71 23.35 12.41
C PRO A 204 -18.51 22.57 12.97
N VAL A 205 -18.62 21.25 12.96
CA VAL A 205 -17.58 20.30 13.36
C VAL A 205 -17.26 19.39 12.18
N ASN A 206 -16.00 18.98 12.08
CA ASN A 206 -15.58 17.97 11.11
C ASN A 206 -15.34 16.65 11.84
N ILE A 207 -15.98 15.58 11.39
CA ILE A 207 -15.90 14.27 12.03
C ILE A 207 -15.57 13.14 11.06
N GLY A 208 -14.93 13.43 9.92
CA GLY A 208 -14.46 12.36 9.02
C GLY A 208 -14.27 12.77 7.57
N THR A 209 -13.91 11.78 6.75
CA THR A 209 -13.84 11.86 5.29
C THR A 209 -14.90 10.94 4.66
N ASP A 210 -15.21 11.15 3.38
CA ASP A 210 -16.54 10.96 2.75
C ASP A 210 -17.07 9.51 2.58
N ALA A 211 -16.57 8.51 3.33
CA ALA A 211 -17.02 7.12 3.23
C ALA A 211 -17.36 6.41 4.56
N GLU A 212 -16.63 6.66 5.65
CA GLU A 212 -16.73 5.85 6.89
C GLU A 212 -17.72 6.42 7.93
N GLY A 213 -18.02 7.73 7.86
CA GLY A 213 -18.82 8.42 8.89
C GLY A 213 -18.05 8.62 10.20
N GLY A 214 -18.74 9.07 11.24
CA GLY A 214 -18.16 9.33 12.56
C GLY A 214 -19.09 8.89 13.69
N ALA A 215 -18.77 9.30 14.92
CA ALA A 215 -19.63 9.02 16.07
C ALA A 215 -19.73 10.22 17.02
N VAL A 216 -20.86 10.31 17.72
CA VAL A 216 -21.05 11.25 18.83
C VAL A 216 -21.34 10.47 20.09
N VAL A 217 -20.60 10.75 21.16
CA VAL A 217 -20.81 10.20 22.49
C VAL A 217 -21.39 11.28 23.39
N ILE A 218 -22.56 11.00 23.94
CA ILE A 218 -23.23 11.88 24.91
C ILE A 218 -23.19 11.20 26.27
N ARG A 219 -22.44 11.78 27.21
CA ARG A 219 -22.51 11.35 28.61
C ARG A 219 -23.65 12.07 29.30
N ARG A 220 -24.69 11.31 29.63
CA ARG A 220 -25.91 11.84 30.23
C ARG A 220 -26.42 11.02 31.40
N SER A 221 -27.30 11.63 32.20
CA SER A 221 -27.99 10.95 33.30
C SER A 221 -28.69 9.67 32.81
N LEU A 222 -28.59 8.60 33.59
CA LEU A 222 -29.29 7.36 33.33
C LEU A 222 -30.78 7.55 33.67
N SER A 223 -31.54 7.93 32.64
CA SER A 223 -32.93 8.35 32.71
C SER A 223 -33.67 7.78 31.49
N ALA A 224 -35.01 7.82 31.50
CA ALA A 224 -35.86 7.52 30.36
C ALA A 224 -35.97 8.72 29.39
N ALA A 225 -35.21 9.80 29.62
CA ALA A 225 -35.18 10.96 28.74
C ALA A 225 -34.81 10.59 27.30
N ASP A 226 -35.53 11.17 26.34
CA ASP A 226 -35.24 11.11 24.92
C ASP A 226 -34.28 12.27 24.59
N VAL A 227 -32.96 12.04 24.75
CA VAL A 227 -31.94 12.97 24.22
C VAL A 227 -31.70 12.60 22.77
N ARG A 228 -32.36 13.34 21.88
CA ARG A 228 -32.39 13.07 20.44
C ARG A 228 -31.28 13.82 19.75
N LEU A 229 -30.42 13.09 19.06
CA LEU A 229 -29.31 13.67 18.30
C LEU A 229 -29.74 13.83 16.84
N TYR A 230 -29.52 15.04 16.31
CA TYR A 230 -29.69 15.37 14.91
C TYR A 230 -28.36 15.85 14.33
N PHE A 231 -28.15 15.59 13.05
CA PHE A 231 -27.02 16.14 12.30
C PHE A 231 -27.50 16.74 10.98
N ARG A 232 -26.70 17.67 10.45
CA ARG A 232 -26.83 18.20 9.10
C ARG A 232 -25.44 18.34 8.48
N ASP A 233 -25.33 18.06 7.19
CA ASP A 233 -24.13 18.26 6.39
C ASP A 233 -24.50 18.62 4.94
N THR A 234 -23.51 18.66 4.05
CA THR A 234 -23.74 18.99 2.63
C THR A 234 -24.63 17.96 1.92
N TYR A 235 -24.62 16.69 2.35
CA TYR A 235 -25.39 15.59 1.75
C TYR A 235 -26.76 15.38 2.43
N HIS A 236 -26.89 15.87 3.67
CA HIS A 236 -28.08 15.86 4.50
C HIS A 236 -28.39 17.30 4.92
N PRO A 237 -28.88 18.16 4.00
CA PRO A 237 -29.06 19.59 4.26
C PRO A 237 -30.18 19.88 5.28
N THR A 238 -31.03 18.89 5.56
CA THR A 238 -32.08 18.95 6.59
C THR A 238 -31.65 18.19 7.85
N TRP A 239 -32.05 18.68 9.03
CA TRP A 239 -31.82 17.98 10.30
C TRP A 239 -32.31 16.54 10.25
N THR A 240 -31.37 15.59 10.32
CA THR A 240 -31.62 14.15 10.26
C THR A 240 -31.40 13.54 11.63
N GLU A 241 -32.41 12.87 12.19
CA GLU A 241 -32.31 12.21 13.49
C GLU A 241 -31.44 10.96 13.43
N ARG A 242 -30.68 10.72 14.50
CA ARG A 242 -29.93 9.48 14.71
C ARG A 242 -30.29 8.86 16.06
N VAL A 243 -30.58 7.57 16.01
CA VAL A 243 -30.81 6.74 17.18
C VAL A 243 -29.47 6.26 17.73
N TRP A 244 -29.34 6.18 19.05
CA TRP A 244 -28.11 5.69 19.69
C TRP A 244 -27.87 4.21 19.33
N SER A 245 -26.60 3.87 19.11
CA SER A 245 -26.11 2.56 18.67
C SER A 245 -25.72 1.68 19.85
N THR A 246 -24.92 2.22 20.77
CA THR A 246 -24.46 1.50 21.98
C THR A 246 -24.61 2.36 23.23
N ARG A 247 -24.86 1.70 24.36
CA ARG A 247 -24.90 2.34 25.69
C ARG A 247 -23.95 1.63 26.64
N ARG A 248 -23.09 2.40 27.30
CA ARG A 248 -22.16 1.92 28.33
C ARG A 248 -22.46 2.52 29.69
N GLN A 249 -22.33 1.71 30.73
CA GLN A 249 -22.51 2.09 32.12
C GLN A 249 -21.51 1.32 33.01
N GLY A 250 -21.04 1.93 34.10
CA GLY A 250 -20.07 1.33 35.02
C GLY A 250 -18.61 1.68 34.66
N GLY A 251 -17.66 1.11 35.40
CA GLY A 251 -16.23 1.42 35.26
C GLY A 251 -15.93 2.89 35.56
N ASP A 252 -15.28 3.58 34.63
CA ASP A 252 -14.93 5.00 34.74
C ASP A 252 -16.11 5.96 34.52
N ILE A 253 -17.31 5.44 34.26
CA ILE A 253 -18.54 6.23 34.13
C ILE A 253 -19.16 6.41 35.52
N PRO A 254 -19.34 7.65 36.02
CA PRO A 254 -19.92 7.90 37.33
C PRO A 254 -21.30 7.25 37.53
N ALA A 255 -21.58 6.82 38.76
CA ALA A 255 -22.89 6.26 39.12
C ALA A 255 -24.01 7.26 38.77
N GLY A 256 -25.11 6.75 38.18
CA GLY A 256 -26.22 7.56 37.69
C GLY A 256 -26.04 8.15 36.28
N PHE A 257 -24.94 7.84 35.58
CA PHE A 257 -24.68 8.28 34.20
C PHE A 257 -24.41 7.10 33.27
N ALA A 258 -24.59 7.33 31.96
CA ALA A 258 -24.21 6.42 30.90
C ALA A 258 -23.67 7.19 29.68
N ASP A 259 -22.76 6.55 28.94
CA ASP A 259 -22.32 7.01 27.64
C ASP A 259 -23.24 6.41 26.57
N TYR A 260 -23.94 7.27 25.85
CA TYR A 260 -24.72 6.89 24.68
C TYR A 260 -23.94 7.28 23.43
N GLU A 261 -23.58 6.29 22.64
CA GLU A 261 -22.86 6.47 21.39
C GLU A 261 -23.85 6.44 20.23
N TYR A 262 -23.70 7.38 19.31
CA TYR A 262 -24.49 7.53 18.10
C TYR A 262 -23.53 7.46 16.92
N VAL A 263 -23.59 6.37 16.15
CA VAL A 263 -22.85 6.29 14.88
C VAL A 263 -23.65 7.05 13.82
N LEU A 264 -22.97 7.93 13.08
CA LEU A 264 -23.62 8.80 12.12
C LEU A 264 -22.82 8.96 10.82
N PRO A 265 -23.48 8.87 9.64
CA PRO A 265 -22.82 8.93 8.34
C PRO A 265 -22.60 10.39 7.89
N MET A 266 -22.20 11.26 8.81
CA MET A 266 -21.89 12.65 8.50
C MET A 266 -20.60 12.73 7.70
N ARG A 267 -20.61 13.47 6.60
CA ARG A 267 -19.49 13.58 5.67
C ARG A 267 -18.90 14.98 5.71
N GLY A 268 -17.64 15.08 6.08
CA GLY A 268 -16.92 16.35 6.18
C GLY A 268 -17.45 17.26 7.30
N ASP A 269 -17.67 18.53 6.97
CA ASP A 269 -18.17 19.53 7.90
C ASP A 269 -19.69 19.46 8.04
N GLY A 270 -20.16 19.49 9.28
CA GLY A 270 -21.58 19.48 9.60
C GLY A 270 -21.88 20.06 10.98
N SER A 271 -23.16 20.26 11.28
CA SER A 271 -23.61 20.75 12.59
C SER A 271 -24.40 19.67 13.31
N LEU A 272 -24.30 19.68 14.64
CA LEU A 272 -25.02 18.79 15.53
C LEU A 272 -26.10 19.57 16.27
N ARG A 273 -27.22 18.90 16.54
CA ARG A 273 -28.31 19.42 17.38
C ARG A 273 -28.74 18.34 18.35
N ILE A 274 -29.01 18.74 19.59
CA ILE A 274 -29.63 17.88 20.59
C ILE A 274 -30.95 18.50 21.02
N ASP A 275 -32.00 17.69 21.03
CA ASP A 275 -33.31 18.05 21.56
C ASP A 275 -33.61 17.17 22.79
N ILE A 276 -34.04 17.78 23.89
CA ILE A 276 -34.43 17.07 25.12
C ILE A 276 -35.94 16.81 25.10
N ALA A 277 -36.34 15.55 25.17
CA ALA A 277 -37.75 15.15 25.18
C ALA A 277 -38.03 14.06 26.24
N GLY A 278 -39.31 13.81 26.49
CA GLY A 278 -39.78 12.81 27.47
C GLY A 278 -39.67 13.29 28.91
N GLU A 279 -38.45 13.44 29.42
CA GLU A 279 -38.14 13.97 30.76
C GLU A 279 -36.80 14.74 30.76
N ALA A 280 -36.50 15.43 31.86
CA ALA A 280 -35.29 16.22 32.00
C ALA A 280 -34.02 15.34 32.05
N ALA A 281 -32.90 15.85 31.54
CA ALA A 281 -31.62 15.14 31.50
C ALA A 281 -30.45 16.04 31.90
N VAL A 282 -29.44 15.45 32.55
CA VAL A 282 -28.17 16.12 32.84
C VAL A 282 -27.13 15.64 31.83
N ILE A 283 -26.51 16.56 31.08
CA ILE A 283 -25.47 16.26 30.10
C ILE A 283 -24.11 16.73 30.62
N ARG A 284 -23.17 15.80 30.83
CA ARG A 284 -21.81 16.13 31.28
C ARG A 284 -20.91 16.54 30.14
N HIS A 285 -21.00 15.86 29.00
CA HIS A 285 -20.22 16.22 27.82
C HIS A 285 -20.79 15.60 26.56
N ILE A 286 -20.44 16.23 25.43
CA ILE A 286 -20.73 15.74 24.08
C ILE A 286 -19.40 15.67 23.33
N ILE A 287 -19.02 14.48 22.89
CA ILE A 287 -17.77 14.25 22.18
C ILE A 287 -18.09 13.77 20.77
N ALA A 288 -17.70 14.53 19.76
CA ALA A 288 -17.80 14.14 18.36
C ALA A 288 -16.43 13.62 17.88
N LEU A 289 -16.43 12.46 17.24
CA LEU A 289 -15.25 11.66 16.92
C LEU A 289 -15.24 11.26 15.45
N SER A 290 -14.05 11.14 14.88
CA SER A 290 -13.85 10.68 13.50
C SER A 290 -14.17 9.20 13.24
N ALA A 291 -14.47 8.43 14.28
CA ALA A 291 -14.85 7.03 14.20
C ALA A 291 -15.65 6.60 15.45
N ALA A 292 -16.37 5.48 15.34
CA ALA A 292 -16.99 4.84 16.50
C ALA A 292 -15.91 4.37 17.51
N THR A 293 -16.23 4.44 18.81
CA THR A 293 -15.27 4.15 19.88
C THR A 293 -14.83 2.69 19.93
N GLY A 294 -15.67 1.77 19.48
CA GLY A 294 -15.42 0.32 19.56
C GLY A 294 -15.40 -0.23 20.99
N LEU A 295 -15.79 0.57 21.99
CA LEU A 295 -15.70 0.20 23.41
C LEU A 295 -16.84 -0.72 23.89
N GLY A 296 -17.69 -1.18 22.97
CA GLY A 296 -18.80 -2.10 23.24
C GLY A 296 -19.92 -1.49 24.08
N GLY A 297 -20.77 -2.34 24.67
CA GLY A 297 -21.88 -1.93 25.52
C GLY A 297 -23.18 -2.66 25.19
N PHE A 298 -24.27 -2.22 25.79
CA PHE A 298 -25.60 -2.67 25.41
C PHE A 298 -25.94 -2.09 24.04
N VAL A 299 -26.12 -2.95 23.03
CA VAL A 299 -26.49 -2.52 21.67
C VAL A 299 -27.99 -2.25 21.63
N ASN A 300 -28.38 -1.15 20.99
CA ASN A 300 -29.79 -0.81 20.83
C ASN A 300 -30.52 -1.86 19.96
N PRO A 301 -31.57 -2.54 20.47
CA PRO A 301 -32.33 -3.50 19.68
C PRO A 301 -32.98 -2.91 18.41
N ALA A 302 -33.22 -1.60 18.37
CA ALA A 302 -33.72 -0.91 17.18
C ALA A 302 -32.71 -0.88 16.01
N MET A 303 -31.46 -1.29 16.24
CA MET A 303 -30.40 -1.34 15.22
C MET A 303 -30.27 -2.70 14.53
N ARG A 304 -31.19 -3.64 14.79
CA ARG A 304 -31.20 -4.98 14.15
C ARG A 304 -31.27 -4.87 12.62
N PRO A 305 -30.62 -5.76 11.86
CA PRO A 305 -30.75 -5.81 10.41
C PRO A 305 -32.18 -6.11 9.94
N ASP A 306 -32.48 -5.68 8.72
CA ASP A 306 -33.75 -5.98 8.06
C ASP A 306 -33.86 -7.48 7.72
N ALA A 307 -35.08 -8.01 7.71
CA ALA A 307 -35.32 -9.39 7.29
C ALA A 307 -34.94 -9.57 5.80
N PRO A 308 -34.14 -10.59 5.44
CA PRO A 308 -33.67 -10.75 4.07
C PRO A 308 -34.77 -11.28 3.15
N ALA A 309 -34.67 -11.00 1.85
CA ALA A 309 -35.52 -11.61 0.82
C ALA A 309 -34.83 -12.82 0.17
N LEU A 310 -35.53 -13.94 -0.02
CA LEU A 310 -35.01 -15.13 -0.70
C LEU A 310 -35.08 -15.00 -2.23
N VAL A 311 -34.05 -15.50 -2.93
CA VAL A 311 -33.98 -15.46 -4.41
C VAL A 311 -33.69 -16.81 -5.06
N ALA A 312 -33.14 -17.78 -4.32
CA ALA A 312 -32.91 -19.13 -4.83
C ALA A 312 -33.11 -20.19 -3.73
N PRO A 313 -33.75 -21.33 -4.05
CA PRO A 313 -34.66 -21.53 -5.18
C PRO A 313 -35.77 -20.47 -5.20
N ALA A 314 -36.27 -20.14 -6.39
CA ALA A 314 -37.44 -19.27 -6.49
C ALA A 314 -38.65 -19.93 -5.81
N ASP A 315 -39.54 -19.15 -5.21
CA ASP A 315 -40.75 -19.69 -4.58
C ASP A 315 -41.61 -20.43 -5.62
N GLY A 316 -41.95 -21.69 -5.32
CA GLY A 316 -42.65 -22.60 -6.22
C GLY A 316 -41.77 -23.32 -7.25
N ALA A 317 -40.44 -23.23 -7.18
CA ALA A 317 -39.55 -23.90 -8.13
C ALA A 317 -39.74 -25.42 -8.13
N THR A 318 -39.68 -26.06 -9.30
CA THR A 318 -39.79 -27.52 -9.48
C THR A 318 -38.53 -28.10 -10.11
N GLY A 319 -38.29 -29.40 -9.94
CA GLY A 319 -37.13 -30.08 -10.54
C GLY A 319 -35.79 -29.71 -9.88
N VAL A 320 -35.84 -29.31 -8.60
CA VAL A 320 -34.64 -28.95 -7.86
C VAL A 320 -33.85 -30.22 -7.52
N THR A 321 -32.55 -30.22 -7.82
CA THR A 321 -31.68 -31.38 -7.60
C THR A 321 -31.38 -31.59 -6.11
N GLU A 322 -30.56 -32.58 -5.77
CA GLU A 322 -30.26 -32.97 -4.39
C GLU A 322 -29.57 -31.86 -3.57
N ARG A 323 -28.77 -31.00 -4.23
CA ARG A 323 -27.85 -30.07 -3.57
C ARG A 323 -28.03 -28.62 -4.06
N PRO A 324 -29.24 -28.05 -3.96
CA PRO A 324 -29.48 -26.69 -4.41
C PRO A 324 -28.65 -25.69 -3.60
N THR A 325 -28.36 -24.56 -4.23
CA THR A 325 -27.83 -23.39 -3.53
C THR A 325 -29.00 -22.52 -3.09
N LEU A 326 -29.14 -22.33 -1.77
CA LEU A 326 -30.07 -21.38 -1.16
C LEU A 326 -29.45 -19.99 -1.22
N ALA A 327 -30.20 -18.95 -1.58
CA ALA A 327 -29.66 -17.59 -1.65
C ALA A 327 -30.66 -16.49 -1.27
N ILE A 328 -30.15 -15.39 -0.73
CA ILE A 328 -30.86 -14.14 -0.42
C ILE A 328 -30.45 -13.00 -1.38
N ALA A 329 -31.34 -12.01 -1.55
CA ALA A 329 -31.14 -10.88 -2.46
C ALA A 329 -30.04 -9.92 -2.00
N GLY A 330 -29.92 -9.71 -0.68
CA GLY A 330 -29.01 -8.72 -0.11
C GLY A 330 -29.16 -8.59 1.41
N TYR A 331 -28.48 -7.58 1.95
CA TYR A 331 -28.39 -7.27 3.38
C TYR A 331 -28.51 -5.76 3.59
N ALA A 332 -29.23 -5.34 4.63
CA ALA A 332 -29.34 -3.95 5.06
C ALA A 332 -29.46 -3.87 6.59
N SER A 333 -28.90 -2.82 7.19
CA SER A 333 -29.01 -2.52 8.61
C SER A 333 -29.24 -1.01 8.82
N PRO A 334 -30.09 -0.59 9.77
CA PRO A 334 -30.33 0.82 10.08
C PRO A 334 -29.07 1.64 10.40
N GLY A 335 -28.05 0.99 10.97
CA GLY A 335 -26.75 1.59 11.28
C GLY A 335 -25.72 1.48 10.17
N ASN A 336 -26.10 0.90 9.02
CA ASN A 336 -25.17 0.47 7.97
C ASN A 336 -24.05 -0.44 8.49
N THR A 337 -24.31 -1.16 9.59
CA THR A 337 -23.38 -2.12 10.20
C THR A 337 -23.15 -3.27 9.22
N PRO A 338 -21.90 -3.67 8.93
CA PRO A 338 -21.62 -4.79 8.02
C PRO A 338 -22.30 -6.11 8.44
N GLN A 339 -22.55 -6.99 7.47
CA GLN A 339 -23.05 -8.33 7.75
C GLN A 339 -21.97 -9.14 8.50
N GLY A 340 -22.34 -9.74 9.63
CA GLY A 340 -21.52 -10.68 10.38
C GLY A 340 -21.82 -12.14 10.07
N GLY A 341 -23.05 -12.47 9.64
CA GLY A 341 -23.43 -13.84 9.32
C GLY A 341 -24.76 -14.03 8.62
N VAL A 342 -25.04 -15.27 8.22
CA VAL A 342 -26.30 -15.71 7.60
C VAL A 342 -26.68 -17.10 8.13
N GLN A 343 -27.98 -17.38 8.20
CA GLN A 343 -28.49 -18.69 8.55
C GLN A 343 -29.69 -19.05 7.67
N PHE A 344 -29.71 -20.29 7.19
CA PHE A 344 -30.79 -20.88 6.40
C PHE A 344 -31.37 -22.10 7.13
N GLN A 345 -32.69 -22.23 7.10
CA GLN A 345 -33.39 -23.40 7.63
C GLN A 345 -34.28 -24.00 6.55
N ILE A 346 -34.36 -25.32 6.51
CA ILE A 346 -35.24 -26.09 5.62
C ILE A 346 -36.22 -26.90 6.46
N ALA A 347 -37.49 -26.93 6.05
CA ALA A 347 -38.53 -27.75 6.67
C ALA A 347 -39.44 -28.38 5.62
N ALA A 348 -40.18 -29.43 6.00
CA ALA A 348 -41.22 -30.04 5.16
C ALA A 348 -42.56 -29.27 5.19
N ALA A 349 -42.69 -28.28 6.08
CA ALA A 349 -43.88 -27.45 6.23
C ALA A 349 -43.50 -25.98 6.48
N ALA A 350 -44.34 -25.05 5.98
CA ALA A 350 -44.11 -23.61 6.08
C ALA A 350 -44.06 -23.04 7.51
N THR A 351 -44.48 -23.81 8.52
CA THR A 351 -44.47 -23.39 9.92
C THR A 351 -43.10 -23.53 10.59
N PHE A 352 -42.18 -24.31 10.01
CA PHE A 352 -40.87 -24.65 10.60
C PHE A 352 -40.95 -25.20 12.04
N ALA A 353 -42.05 -25.88 12.39
CA ALA A 353 -42.22 -26.51 13.69
C ALA A 353 -41.25 -27.69 13.91
N SER A 354 -40.89 -28.38 12.83
CA SER A 354 -39.82 -29.37 12.78
C SER A 354 -38.85 -28.99 11.66
N LEU A 355 -37.56 -28.96 11.97
CA LEU A 355 -36.52 -28.64 11.01
C LEU A 355 -36.03 -29.91 10.33
N HIS A 356 -35.99 -29.85 9.00
CA HIS A 356 -35.37 -30.88 8.19
C HIS A 356 -33.85 -30.65 8.08
N HIS A 357 -33.44 -29.39 7.97
CA HIS A 357 -32.04 -28.99 7.99
C HIS A 357 -31.88 -27.58 8.57
N ASP A 358 -30.76 -27.35 9.25
CA ASP A 358 -30.34 -26.03 9.70
C ASP A 358 -28.87 -25.84 9.32
N SER A 359 -28.57 -24.76 8.58
CA SER A 359 -27.19 -24.44 8.25
C SER A 359 -26.37 -24.11 9.50
N GLY A 360 -26.99 -23.73 10.61
CA GLY A 360 -26.34 -22.99 11.70
C GLY A 360 -25.92 -21.59 11.24
N GLU A 361 -25.24 -20.86 12.12
CA GLU A 361 -24.62 -19.59 11.76
C GLU A 361 -23.49 -19.83 10.76
N ARG A 362 -23.58 -19.18 9.60
CA ARG A 362 -22.52 -19.11 8.60
C ARG A 362 -21.91 -17.71 8.59
N PRO A 363 -20.64 -17.57 8.21
CA PRO A 363 -20.02 -16.25 8.02
C PRO A 363 -20.81 -15.38 7.05
N ALA A 364 -20.47 -14.09 7.00
CA ALA A 364 -21.04 -13.14 6.05
C ALA A 364 -21.06 -13.70 4.62
N GLY A 365 -22.20 -13.54 3.94
CA GLY A 365 -22.47 -14.18 2.66
C GLY A 365 -23.96 -14.17 2.32
N LEU A 366 -24.25 -14.44 1.05
CA LEU A 366 -25.62 -14.39 0.51
C LEU A 366 -26.19 -15.77 0.17
N SER A 367 -25.42 -16.85 0.32
CA SER A 367 -25.84 -18.17 -0.12
C SER A 367 -25.30 -19.33 0.71
N TYR A 368 -25.97 -20.48 0.62
CA TYR A 368 -25.60 -21.72 1.27
C TYR A 368 -25.94 -22.93 0.39
N GLN A 369 -24.98 -23.80 0.12
CA GLN A 369 -25.20 -25.03 -0.62
C GLN A 369 -25.68 -26.15 0.30
N VAL A 370 -26.78 -26.81 -0.07
CA VAL A 370 -27.34 -27.92 0.72
C VAL A 370 -26.44 -29.16 0.62
N PRO A 371 -26.08 -29.80 1.75
CA PRO A 371 -25.35 -31.07 1.75
C PRO A 371 -26.11 -32.21 1.05
N ALA A 372 -25.37 -33.21 0.56
CA ALA A 372 -25.98 -34.42 0.01
C ALA A 372 -26.80 -35.16 1.08
N SER A 373 -27.75 -35.99 0.65
CA SER A 373 -28.65 -36.78 1.51
C SER A 373 -29.58 -35.99 2.42
N VAL A 374 -29.55 -34.64 2.39
CA VAL A 374 -30.52 -33.81 3.11
C VAL A 374 -31.88 -33.90 2.46
N LEU A 375 -31.94 -33.78 1.13
CA LEU A 375 -33.21 -33.79 0.41
C LEU A 375 -33.56 -35.20 -0.08
N GLN A 376 -34.86 -35.47 -0.23
CA GLN A 376 -35.37 -36.65 -0.88
C GLN A 376 -35.96 -36.28 -2.26
N PRO A 377 -35.91 -37.17 -3.26
CA PRO A 377 -36.55 -36.93 -4.54
C PRO A 377 -38.09 -36.87 -4.39
N SER A 378 -38.77 -36.18 -5.31
CA SER A 378 -40.24 -36.02 -5.33
C SER A 378 -40.86 -35.45 -4.05
N ALA A 379 -40.14 -34.57 -3.34
CA ALA A 379 -40.58 -33.98 -2.07
C ALA A 379 -40.69 -32.46 -2.16
N THR A 380 -41.59 -31.87 -1.38
CA THR A 380 -41.73 -30.41 -1.24
C THR A 380 -41.05 -29.94 0.04
N TYR A 381 -40.28 -28.87 -0.05
CA TYR A 381 -39.58 -28.25 1.06
C TYR A 381 -39.83 -26.74 1.12
N TYR A 382 -39.62 -26.16 2.30
CA TYR A 382 -39.72 -24.75 2.58
C TYR A 382 -38.39 -24.24 3.17
N VAL A 383 -37.97 -23.03 2.79
CA VAL A 383 -36.76 -22.36 3.29
C VAL A 383 -37.10 -21.01 3.88
N ARG A 384 -36.41 -20.66 4.96
CA ARG A 384 -36.34 -19.28 5.47
C ARG A 384 -34.89 -18.93 5.80
N ALA A 385 -34.57 -17.65 5.72
CA ALA A 385 -33.24 -17.12 6.04
C ALA A 385 -33.31 -15.97 7.03
N ARG A 386 -32.22 -15.75 7.78
CA ARG A 386 -32.02 -14.54 8.58
C ARG A 386 -30.55 -14.13 8.52
N VAL A 387 -30.28 -12.87 8.78
CA VAL A 387 -28.93 -12.29 8.73
C VAL A 387 -28.54 -11.74 10.10
N LYS A 388 -27.23 -11.75 10.37
CA LYS A 388 -26.63 -11.19 11.58
C LYS A 388 -25.71 -10.05 11.17
N ASP A 389 -25.75 -8.93 11.89
CA ASP A 389 -24.73 -7.90 11.73
C ASP A 389 -23.44 -8.26 12.48
N SER A 390 -22.37 -7.50 12.22
CA SER A 390 -21.09 -7.65 12.92
C SER A 390 -21.15 -7.28 14.41
N SER A 391 -22.23 -6.63 14.86
CA SER A 391 -22.51 -6.34 16.27
C SER A 391 -23.22 -7.49 17.00
N GLY A 392 -23.61 -8.53 16.26
CA GLY A 392 -24.20 -9.76 16.77
C GLY A 392 -25.73 -9.76 16.86
N LEU A 393 -26.40 -8.74 16.33
CA LEU A 393 -27.84 -8.66 16.27
C LEU A 393 -28.38 -9.42 15.06
N TRP A 394 -29.41 -10.25 15.30
CA TRP A 394 -30.11 -11.00 14.25
C TRP A 394 -31.34 -10.24 13.76
N SER A 395 -31.56 -10.30 12.44
CA SER A 395 -32.83 -9.93 11.82
C SER A 395 -33.96 -10.88 12.24
N ASP A 396 -35.19 -10.46 11.95
CA ASP A 396 -36.30 -11.41 11.85
C ASP A 396 -36.07 -12.39 10.68
N TRP A 397 -36.80 -13.51 10.70
CA TRP A 397 -36.77 -14.47 9.60
C TRP A 397 -37.45 -13.91 8.35
N SER A 398 -36.90 -14.24 7.18
CA SER A 398 -37.54 -13.98 5.89
C SER A 398 -38.93 -14.60 5.80
N ALA A 399 -39.74 -14.11 4.86
CA ALA A 399 -40.86 -14.89 4.36
C ALA A 399 -40.35 -16.26 3.87
N ALA A 400 -41.14 -17.32 4.07
CA ALA A 400 -40.76 -18.66 3.64
C ALA A 400 -40.97 -18.80 2.12
N ALA A 401 -40.05 -19.49 1.44
CA ALA A 401 -40.20 -19.89 0.04
C ALA A 401 -40.26 -21.42 -0.08
N SER A 402 -41.03 -21.93 -1.02
CA SER A 402 -41.24 -23.35 -1.28
C SER A 402 -40.55 -23.84 -2.56
N TRP A 403 -40.17 -25.11 -2.62
CA TRP A 403 -39.74 -25.76 -3.87
C TRP A 403 -40.01 -27.27 -3.83
N GLN A 404 -39.97 -27.90 -5.01
CA GLN A 404 -40.12 -29.33 -5.21
C GLN A 404 -38.86 -29.94 -5.82
N THR A 405 -38.38 -31.03 -5.23
CA THR A 405 -37.23 -31.77 -5.72
C THR A 405 -37.57 -32.65 -6.92
N ASP A 406 -36.57 -32.92 -7.75
CA ASP A 406 -36.70 -33.76 -8.94
C ASP A 406 -37.12 -35.21 -8.59
N THR A 407 -37.66 -35.90 -9.59
CA THR A 407 -38.13 -37.29 -9.53
C THR A 407 -37.01 -38.30 -9.26
N ALA A 408 -35.78 -37.99 -9.68
CA ALA A 408 -34.57 -38.75 -9.36
C ALA A 408 -33.32 -37.86 -9.32
N PHE A 409 -32.35 -38.18 -8.46
CA PHE A 409 -31.08 -37.47 -8.38
C PHE A 409 -30.01 -38.17 -9.23
N ILE A 410 -29.99 -37.86 -10.53
CA ILE A 410 -28.99 -38.36 -11.50
C ILE A 410 -28.29 -37.16 -12.14
N TYR A 411 -27.01 -36.98 -11.83
CA TYR A 411 -26.26 -35.79 -12.26
C TYR A 411 -24.74 -36.04 -12.37
N VAL A 412 -24.04 -35.15 -13.06
CA VAL A 412 -22.57 -35.13 -13.13
C VAL A 412 -22.03 -34.49 -11.84
N THR A 413 -21.06 -35.14 -11.20
CA THR A 413 -20.45 -34.61 -9.98
C THR A 413 -19.59 -33.38 -10.29
N ALA A 414 -19.59 -32.39 -9.40
CA ALA A 414 -18.62 -31.30 -9.49
C ALA A 414 -17.19 -31.86 -9.41
N PRO A 415 -16.28 -31.45 -10.31
CA PRO A 415 -14.90 -31.91 -10.27
C PRO A 415 -14.14 -31.29 -9.10
N SER A 416 -13.00 -31.88 -8.74
CA SER A 416 -11.97 -31.21 -7.93
C SER A 416 -10.91 -30.60 -8.85
N VAL A 417 -10.37 -29.43 -8.51
CA VAL A 417 -9.16 -28.89 -9.16
C VAL A 417 -7.92 -29.48 -8.45
N VAL A 418 -7.05 -30.10 -9.23
CA VAL A 418 -5.84 -30.80 -8.77
C VAL A 418 -4.59 -29.93 -8.94
N SER A 419 -4.55 -29.13 -10.02
CA SER A 419 -3.48 -28.16 -10.28
C SER A 419 -4.09 -26.84 -10.76
N PRO A 420 -3.56 -25.67 -10.35
CA PRO A 420 -2.60 -25.49 -9.27
C PRO A 420 -3.12 -26.07 -7.94
N VAL A 421 -2.21 -26.54 -7.07
CA VAL A 421 -2.62 -27.02 -5.74
C VAL A 421 -3.11 -25.85 -4.88
N ALA A 422 -3.97 -26.13 -3.90
CA ALA A 422 -4.50 -25.08 -3.04
C ALA A 422 -3.40 -24.30 -2.30
N ASN A 423 -3.45 -22.98 -2.45
CA ASN A 423 -2.48 -22.02 -1.94
C ASN A 423 -1.07 -22.16 -2.55
N ALA A 424 -0.95 -22.69 -3.76
CA ALA A 424 0.31 -22.63 -4.51
C ALA A 424 0.80 -21.17 -4.61
N ILE A 425 2.09 -20.97 -4.38
CA ILE A 425 2.79 -19.69 -4.57
C ILE A 425 3.75 -19.81 -5.77
N ASP A 426 4.29 -18.69 -6.23
CA ASP A 426 5.23 -18.62 -7.36
C ASP A 426 4.70 -19.25 -8.66
N VAL A 427 3.40 -19.13 -8.89
CA VAL A 427 2.77 -19.62 -10.10
C VAL A 427 3.17 -18.73 -11.28
N ALA A 428 3.70 -19.34 -12.34
CA ALA A 428 4.10 -18.66 -13.57
C ALA A 428 2.90 -18.05 -14.32
N GLU A 429 3.15 -17.30 -15.40
CA GLU A 429 2.11 -16.60 -16.17
C GLU A 429 1.08 -17.54 -16.82
N THR A 430 1.51 -18.72 -17.27
CA THR A 430 0.68 -19.68 -18.01
C THR A 430 0.58 -21.03 -17.29
N PRO A 431 -0.03 -21.11 -16.09
CA PRO A 431 -0.13 -22.36 -15.37
C PRO A 431 -1.08 -23.33 -16.06
N THR A 432 -0.82 -24.64 -15.86
CA THR A 432 -1.73 -25.70 -16.28
C THR A 432 -2.76 -25.96 -15.19
N ILE A 433 -4.03 -25.77 -15.52
CA ILE A 433 -5.16 -26.16 -14.68
C ILE A 433 -5.50 -27.62 -14.96
N GLN A 434 -5.61 -28.43 -13.93
CA GLN A 434 -6.00 -29.85 -14.03
C GLN A 434 -7.14 -30.17 -13.09
N THR A 435 -8.08 -31.01 -13.53
CA THR A 435 -9.20 -31.49 -12.72
C THR A 435 -9.08 -32.99 -12.41
N GLY A 436 -9.80 -33.44 -11.39
CA GLY A 436 -10.04 -34.87 -11.14
C GLY A 436 -10.83 -35.54 -12.28
N ALA A 437 -10.99 -36.86 -12.19
CA ALA A 437 -11.71 -37.64 -13.20
C ALA A 437 -13.21 -37.29 -13.26
N PHE A 438 -13.80 -37.41 -14.45
CA PHE A 438 -15.24 -37.28 -14.65
C PHE A 438 -16.00 -38.37 -13.91
N GLN A 439 -17.04 -37.99 -13.16
CA GLN A 439 -17.87 -38.90 -12.39
C GLN A 439 -19.35 -38.47 -12.41
N THR A 440 -20.24 -39.43 -12.15
CA THR A 440 -21.70 -39.23 -12.11
C THR A 440 -22.28 -39.91 -10.87
N ILE A 441 -23.40 -39.37 -10.37
CA ILE A 441 -24.21 -40.00 -9.31
C ILE A 441 -25.47 -40.59 -9.92
N GLY A 442 -25.88 -41.78 -9.44
CA GLY A 442 -27.17 -42.39 -9.78
C GLY A 442 -27.29 -42.95 -11.21
N GLY A 443 -26.21 -42.94 -12.00
CA GLY A 443 -26.19 -43.44 -13.38
C GLY A 443 -24.84 -43.23 -14.06
N ALA A 444 -24.75 -43.55 -15.36
CA ALA A 444 -23.58 -43.30 -16.21
C ALA A 444 -23.85 -42.16 -17.20
N ASP A 445 -22.80 -41.44 -17.59
CA ASP A 445 -22.78 -40.46 -18.68
C ASP A 445 -21.37 -40.43 -19.31
N THR A 446 -21.21 -39.77 -20.46
CA THR A 446 -19.93 -39.56 -21.13
C THR A 446 -19.46 -38.12 -20.96
N HIS A 447 -18.18 -37.92 -20.66
CA HIS A 447 -17.58 -36.60 -20.50
C HIS A 447 -17.55 -35.86 -21.86
N ALA A 448 -18.39 -34.83 -22.01
CA ALA A 448 -18.55 -34.09 -23.26
C ALA A 448 -17.67 -32.84 -23.34
N ALA A 449 -17.51 -32.12 -22.23
CA ALA A 449 -16.73 -30.88 -22.18
C ALA A 449 -16.36 -30.51 -20.74
N THR A 450 -15.35 -29.65 -20.59
CA THR A 450 -15.05 -28.95 -19.33
C THR A 450 -15.07 -27.45 -19.55
N GLN A 451 -15.48 -26.70 -18.53
CA GLN A 451 -15.32 -25.25 -18.51
C GLN A 451 -14.43 -24.87 -17.33
N TYR A 452 -13.40 -24.08 -17.59
CA TYR A 452 -12.44 -23.57 -16.63
C TYR A 452 -12.59 -22.06 -16.53
N GLN A 453 -12.58 -21.54 -15.30
CA GLN A 453 -12.62 -20.11 -15.05
C GLN A 453 -11.55 -19.70 -14.04
N VAL A 454 -10.95 -18.54 -14.28
CA VAL A 454 -9.99 -17.90 -13.37
C VAL A 454 -10.45 -16.46 -13.10
N ARG A 455 -10.42 -16.04 -11.84
CA ARG A 455 -10.69 -14.66 -11.44
C ARG A 455 -9.60 -14.14 -10.49
N PRO A 456 -9.31 -12.83 -10.48
CA PRO A 456 -8.49 -12.23 -9.45
C PRO A 456 -9.26 -12.21 -8.12
N ALA A 457 -8.55 -12.08 -6.99
CA ALA A 457 -9.17 -12.01 -5.66
C ALA A 457 -10.22 -10.90 -5.53
N SER A 458 -9.99 -9.75 -6.18
CA SER A 458 -10.90 -8.60 -6.23
C SER A 458 -12.04 -8.73 -7.25
N GLY A 459 -12.00 -9.74 -8.13
CA GLY A 459 -12.95 -9.93 -9.22
C GLY A 459 -14.11 -10.85 -8.87
N ALA A 460 -15.10 -10.91 -9.77
CA ALA A 460 -16.30 -11.73 -9.63
C ALA A 460 -16.41 -12.77 -10.76
N TRP A 461 -17.07 -13.90 -10.49
CA TRP A 461 -17.27 -14.97 -11.47
C TRP A 461 -18.19 -14.62 -12.64
N ALA A 462 -18.97 -13.53 -12.53
CA ALA A 462 -19.77 -13.00 -13.63
C ALA A 462 -18.91 -12.32 -14.71
N SER A 463 -17.68 -11.95 -14.37
CA SER A 463 -16.69 -11.35 -15.26
C SER A 463 -15.30 -11.89 -14.89
N PRO A 464 -15.03 -13.19 -15.14
CA PRO A 464 -13.75 -13.79 -14.80
C PRO A 464 -12.63 -13.15 -15.62
N ALA A 465 -11.39 -13.18 -15.10
CA ALA A 465 -10.22 -12.78 -15.89
C ALA A 465 -10.01 -13.71 -17.08
N TRP A 466 -10.39 -14.98 -16.96
CA TRP A 466 -10.39 -15.92 -18.06
C TRP A 466 -11.48 -16.97 -17.90
N ASP A 467 -12.05 -17.37 -19.04
CA ASP A 467 -13.05 -18.43 -19.18
C ASP A 467 -12.74 -19.21 -20.46
N SER A 468 -12.56 -20.53 -20.34
CA SER A 468 -12.34 -21.39 -21.51
C SER A 468 -13.58 -21.52 -22.39
N GLY A 469 -14.76 -21.16 -21.88
CA GLY A 469 -16.03 -21.56 -22.46
C GLY A 469 -16.23 -23.09 -22.42
N GLU A 470 -17.09 -23.60 -23.28
CA GLU A 470 -17.27 -25.05 -23.44
C GLU A 470 -16.09 -25.66 -24.21
N ASP A 471 -15.16 -26.26 -23.49
CA ASP A 471 -13.96 -26.88 -24.08
C ASP A 471 -14.15 -28.40 -24.24
N THR A 472 -14.27 -28.84 -25.49
CA THR A 472 -14.48 -30.26 -25.87
C THR A 472 -13.17 -31.01 -26.11
N SER A 473 -12.02 -30.33 -26.06
CA SER A 473 -10.71 -30.91 -26.36
C SER A 473 -9.89 -31.12 -25.10
N ASN A 474 -9.84 -30.12 -24.22
CA ASN A 474 -9.06 -30.12 -23.00
C ASN A 474 -9.91 -30.61 -21.81
N LEU A 475 -10.34 -31.87 -21.85
CA LEU A 475 -11.33 -32.37 -20.88
C LEU A 475 -10.85 -32.39 -19.43
N LEU A 476 -9.55 -32.63 -19.17
CA LEU A 476 -9.02 -32.76 -17.82
C LEU A 476 -7.86 -31.82 -17.51
N SER A 477 -7.32 -31.12 -18.50
CA SER A 477 -6.13 -30.29 -18.37
C SER A 477 -6.10 -29.19 -19.42
N VAL A 478 -5.93 -27.93 -19.02
CA VAL A 478 -5.82 -26.76 -19.92
C VAL A 478 -4.72 -25.81 -19.45
N VAL A 479 -4.04 -25.15 -20.39
CA VAL A 479 -3.05 -24.10 -20.08
C VAL A 479 -3.75 -22.74 -20.10
N VAL A 480 -3.57 -21.94 -19.04
CA VAL A 480 -4.04 -20.56 -19.02
C VAL A 480 -3.25 -19.74 -20.05
N PRO A 481 -3.90 -18.98 -20.95
CA PRO A 481 -3.21 -18.15 -21.92
C PRO A 481 -2.33 -17.07 -21.29
N ALA A 482 -1.25 -16.69 -21.98
CA ALA A 482 -0.41 -15.55 -21.59
C ALA A 482 -1.21 -14.24 -21.56
N GLY A 483 -0.82 -13.30 -20.70
CA GLY A 483 -1.47 -12.00 -20.52
C GLY A 483 -2.75 -12.01 -19.68
N ILE A 484 -3.23 -13.17 -19.23
CA ILE A 484 -4.40 -13.29 -18.35
C ILE A 484 -4.04 -12.99 -16.89
N LEU A 485 -2.94 -13.59 -16.43
CA LEU A 485 -2.47 -13.41 -15.07
C LEU A 485 -1.62 -12.13 -15.01
N ALA A 486 -1.65 -11.47 -13.86
CA ALA A 486 -0.74 -10.39 -13.53
C ALA A 486 0.33 -10.93 -12.57
N ALA A 487 1.55 -10.44 -12.70
CA ALA A 487 2.62 -10.71 -11.74
C ALA A 487 2.39 -9.92 -10.44
N ALA A 488 3.45 -9.64 -9.68
CA ALA A 488 3.42 -8.92 -8.40
C ALA A 488 2.69 -9.66 -7.27
N GLU A 489 2.87 -10.98 -7.19
CA GLU A 489 2.29 -11.80 -6.11
C GLU A 489 0.77 -11.68 -6.03
N SER A 490 0.14 -11.50 -7.20
CA SER A 490 -1.31 -11.36 -7.33
C SER A 490 -2.00 -12.67 -7.00
N THR A 491 -3.05 -12.60 -6.18
CA THR A 491 -3.89 -13.75 -5.79
C THR A 491 -5.01 -13.98 -6.80
N TYR A 492 -5.14 -15.22 -7.26
CA TYR A 492 -6.19 -15.69 -8.15
C TYR A 492 -6.94 -16.89 -7.56
N TYR A 493 -8.16 -17.08 -8.05
CA TYR A 493 -9.00 -18.22 -7.77
C TYR A 493 -9.36 -18.91 -9.07
N VAL A 494 -9.29 -20.24 -9.09
CA VAL A 494 -9.70 -21.07 -10.22
C VAL A 494 -10.85 -22.00 -9.81
N ARG A 495 -11.77 -22.26 -10.75
CA ARG A 495 -12.79 -23.30 -10.63
C ARG A 495 -13.05 -23.96 -11.97
N ALA A 496 -13.60 -25.16 -11.94
CA ALA A 496 -14.00 -25.89 -13.14
C ALA A 496 -15.34 -26.60 -12.95
N ARG A 497 -16.02 -26.93 -14.06
CA ARG A 497 -17.19 -27.82 -14.07
C ARG A 497 -17.14 -28.74 -15.28
N HIS A 498 -17.65 -29.96 -15.11
CA HIS A 498 -17.71 -30.95 -16.18
C HIS A 498 -19.09 -30.99 -16.82
N LYS A 499 -19.18 -31.34 -18.10
CA LYS A 499 -20.43 -31.54 -18.82
C LYS A 499 -20.56 -33.01 -19.22
N GLY A 500 -21.68 -33.61 -18.86
CA GLY A 500 -22.09 -34.91 -19.37
C GLY A 500 -22.88 -34.75 -20.68
N ALA A 501 -22.73 -35.69 -21.60
CA ALA A 501 -23.41 -35.66 -22.89
C ALA A 501 -24.94 -35.70 -22.77
N ALA A 502 -25.46 -36.46 -21.80
CA ALA A 502 -26.89 -36.61 -21.57
C ALA A 502 -27.42 -35.76 -20.41
N ARG A 503 -26.59 -35.47 -19.40
CA ARG A 503 -27.00 -34.84 -18.14
C ARG A 503 -26.64 -33.36 -18.02
N GLY A 504 -25.90 -32.81 -18.98
CA GLY A 504 -25.50 -31.40 -18.97
C GLY A 504 -24.41 -31.09 -17.94
N TRP A 505 -24.35 -29.85 -17.50
CA TRP A 505 -23.27 -29.36 -16.63
C TRP A 505 -23.43 -29.83 -15.19
N SER A 506 -22.31 -30.19 -14.57
CA SER A 506 -22.19 -30.30 -13.12
C SER A 506 -22.28 -28.93 -12.46
N GLU A 507 -22.45 -28.94 -11.14
CA GLU A 507 -22.08 -27.81 -10.31
C GLU A 507 -20.59 -27.45 -10.49
N TRP A 508 -20.24 -26.19 -10.19
CA TRP A 508 -18.85 -25.76 -10.15
C TRP A 508 -18.09 -26.45 -9.01
N SER A 509 -16.81 -26.71 -9.23
CA SER A 509 -15.88 -27.14 -8.20
C SER A 509 -15.80 -26.14 -7.06
N ALA A 510 -15.30 -26.59 -5.90
CA ALA A 510 -14.74 -25.66 -4.93
C ALA A 510 -13.67 -24.79 -5.62
N GLU A 511 -13.58 -23.52 -5.23
CA GLU A 511 -12.53 -22.64 -5.74
C GLU A 511 -11.18 -23.01 -5.12
N VAL A 512 -10.13 -22.92 -5.93
CA VAL A 512 -8.76 -23.14 -5.50
C VAL A 512 -8.00 -21.83 -5.65
N LYS A 513 -7.40 -21.38 -4.54
CA LYS A 513 -6.56 -20.18 -4.48
C LYS A 513 -5.13 -20.50 -4.93
N PHE A 514 -4.51 -19.59 -5.68
CA PHE A 514 -3.07 -19.58 -5.93
C PHE A 514 -2.53 -18.15 -6.05
N THR A 515 -1.21 -17.99 -5.93
CA THR A 515 -0.48 -16.73 -5.99
C THR A 515 0.57 -16.78 -7.09
N THR A 516 0.58 -15.75 -7.94
CA THR A 516 1.53 -15.62 -9.06
C THR A 516 2.94 -15.20 -8.61
N LYS A 517 3.94 -15.36 -9.47
CA LYS A 517 5.31 -14.84 -9.22
C LYS A 517 5.32 -13.31 -9.08
N ALA A 518 6.32 -12.77 -8.38
CA ALA A 518 6.55 -11.33 -8.24
C ALA A 518 6.78 -10.62 -9.59
N ALA A 519 7.45 -11.28 -10.55
CA ALA A 519 7.56 -10.84 -11.94
C ALA A 519 7.48 -12.06 -12.87
N PHE A 520 6.88 -11.88 -14.05
CA PHE A 520 7.00 -12.85 -15.13
C PHE A 520 8.26 -12.52 -15.93
N ALA A 521 9.35 -13.18 -15.57
CA ALA A 521 10.64 -13.03 -16.21
C ALA A 521 10.84 -14.10 -17.28
N ASN A 522 11.35 -13.69 -18.43
CA ASN A 522 11.93 -14.56 -19.43
C ASN A 522 13.37 -14.84 -19.00
N VAL A 523 13.58 -16.06 -18.48
CA VAL A 523 14.90 -16.53 -18.07
C VAL A 523 15.43 -17.52 -19.09
N ALA A 524 16.64 -17.27 -19.58
CA ALA A 524 17.40 -18.23 -20.38
C ALA A 524 18.71 -18.55 -19.66
N GLY A 525 19.04 -19.83 -19.55
CA GLY A 525 20.29 -20.24 -18.92
C GLY A 525 20.99 -21.40 -19.62
N VAL A 526 22.27 -21.55 -19.31
CA VAL A 526 23.10 -22.69 -19.69
C VAL A 526 23.92 -23.20 -18.51
N ALA A 527 24.01 -24.53 -18.37
CA ALA A 527 24.87 -25.20 -17.40
C ALA A 527 26.10 -25.79 -18.09
N LEU A 528 27.28 -25.61 -17.50
CA LEU A 528 28.51 -26.28 -17.92
C LEU A 528 28.48 -27.73 -17.43
N ILE A 529 28.18 -28.66 -18.33
CA ILE A 529 28.11 -30.10 -18.02
C ILE A 529 29.51 -30.70 -17.91
N THR A 530 30.39 -30.34 -18.85
CA THR A 530 31.79 -30.80 -18.87
C THR A 530 32.70 -29.66 -19.31
N ALA A 531 33.64 -29.27 -18.44
CA ALA A 531 34.70 -28.32 -18.74
C ALA A 531 35.75 -28.93 -19.69
N GLY A 532 36.45 -28.09 -20.43
CA GLY A 532 37.43 -28.51 -21.43
C GLY A 532 36.79 -28.83 -22.79
N GLY A 533 37.40 -29.72 -23.56
CA GLY A 533 36.82 -30.22 -24.82
C GLY A 533 36.76 -29.24 -25.98
N ASN A 534 37.51 -28.12 -25.94
CA ASN A 534 37.52 -27.06 -26.94
C ASN A 534 36.14 -26.40 -27.13
N GLY A 535 35.64 -25.75 -26.09
CA GLY A 535 34.34 -25.05 -26.12
C GLY A 535 33.40 -25.38 -24.96
N GLY A 536 33.72 -26.39 -24.16
CA GLY A 536 32.85 -26.94 -23.12
C GLY A 536 31.65 -27.72 -23.68
N ALA A 537 31.11 -28.63 -22.88
CA ALA A 537 29.80 -29.23 -23.14
C ALA A 537 28.75 -28.57 -22.24
N TRP A 538 27.69 -28.03 -22.85
CA TRP A 538 26.69 -27.21 -22.17
C TRP A 538 25.28 -27.76 -22.38
N ALA A 539 24.40 -27.57 -21.39
CA ALA A 539 22.97 -27.85 -21.49
C ALA A 539 22.17 -26.57 -21.30
N TYR A 540 21.10 -26.37 -22.08
CA TYR A 540 20.12 -25.33 -21.79
C TYR A 540 19.33 -25.71 -20.54
N ILE A 541 19.06 -24.72 -19.70
CA ILE A 541 18.37 -24.91 -18.44
C ILE A 541 17.28 -23.85 -18.22
N ASP A 542 16.26 -24.20 -17.43
CA ASP A 542 15.30 -23.25 -16.88
C ASP A 542 15.90 -22.49 -15.66
N ASP A 543 15.10 -21.60 -15.06
CA ASP A 543 15.49 -20.80 -13.88
C ASP A 543 15.86 -21.68 -12.66
N ASP A 544 15.28 -22.88 -12.55
CA ASP A 544 15.56 -23.82 -11.47
C ASP A 544 16.80 -24.70 -11.75
N GLY A 545 17.39 -24.59 -12.94
CA GLY A 545 18.56 -25.35 -13.36
C GLY A 545 18.25 -26.72 -13.96
N ASN A 546 16.98 -27.02 -14.24
CA ASN A 546 16.60 -28.25 -14.93
C ASN A 546 16.90 -28.15 -16.41
N THR A 547 17.41 -29.22 -16.99
CA THR A 547 17.67 -29.29 -18.43
C THR A 547 16.40 -29.12 -19.24
N VAL A 548 16.41 -28.18 -20.18
CA VAL A 548 15.35 -27.98 -21.16
C VAL A 548 15.81 -28.39 -22.57
N ALA A 549 14.85 -28.63 -23.45
CA ALA A 549 15.16 -28.85 -24.86
C ALA A 549 15.83 -27.61 -25.47
N ALA A 550 16.73 -27.81 -26.43
CA ALA A 550 17.41 -26.70 -27.10
C ALA A 550 16.37 -25.76 -27.75
N PRO A 551 16.27 -24.49 -27.30
CA PRO A 551 15.11 -23.65 -27.61
C PRO A 551 15.12 -23.07 -29.03
N GLY A 552 16.27 -23.11 -29.71
CA GLY A 552 16.42 -22.69 -31.12
C GLY A 552 16.32 -21.18 -31.35
N ALA A 553 16.49 -20.74 -32.59
CA ALA A 553 16.58 -19.31 -32.93
C ALA A 553 15.26 -18.54 -32.69
N ALA A 554 14.10 -19.18 -32.89
CA ALA A 554 12.80 -18.54 -32.71
C ALA A 554 12.60 -18.05 -31.27
N TYR A 555 13.00 -18.87 -30.28
CA TYR A 555 12.95 -18.52 -28.87
C TYR A 555 13.77 -17.25 -28.56
N PHE A 556 15.06 -17.23 -28.93
CA PHE A 556 15.92 -16.08 -28.68
C PHE A 556 15.46 -14.84 -29.46
N ASN A 557 14.90 -15.00 -30.66
CA ASN A 557 14.36 -13.88 -31.43
C ASN A 557 13.09 -13.27 -30.79
N SER A 558 12.27 -14.07 -30.10
CA SER A 558 11.14 -13.57 -29.32
C SER A 558 11.51 -13.09 -27.92
N HIS A 559 12.66 -13.51 -27.39
CA HIS A 559 13.09 -13.15 -26.04
C HIS A 559 13.39 -11.63 -25.96
N PRO A 560 12.88 -10.89 -24.96
CA PRO A 560 12.99 -9.42 -24.92
C PRO A 560 14.42 -8.88 -25.00
N VAL A 561 15.39 -9.56 -24.36
CA VAL A 561 16.81 -9.20 -24.42
C VAL A 561 17.40 -9.37 -25.84
N TRP A 562 17.38 -10.59 -26.39
CA TRP A 562 17.99 -10.89 -27.69
C TRP A 562 17.21 -10.34 -28.88
N GLY A 563 15.88 -10.40 -28.85
CA GLY A 563 14.99 -9.79 -29.83
C GLY A 563 14.97 -8.25 -29.77
N GLY A 564 15.32 -7.68 -28.62
CA GLY A 564 15.48 -6.23 -28.44
C GLY A 564 16.80 -5.67 -28.95
N MET A 565 17.76 -6.52 -29.36
CA MET A 565 18.98 -6.07 -30.02
C MET A 565 18.68 -5.56 -31.44
N GLN A 566 19.12 -4.34 -31.74
CA GLN A 566 18.75 -3.68 -32.99
C GLN A 566 19.91 -2.91 -33.58
N GLU A 567 20.13 -3.05 -34.88
CA GLU A 567 21.01 -2.16 -35.62
C GLU A 567 20.37 -0.76 -35.72
N VAL A 568 21.12 0.26 -35.33
CA VAL A 568 20.66 1.65 -35.30
C VAL A 568 21.75 2.58 -35.86
N THR A 569 21.33 3.75 -36.33
CA THR A 569 22.28 4.82 -36.71
C THR A 569 22.19 5.95 -35.69
N ILE A 570 23.31 6.29 -35.04
CA ILE A 570 23.41 7.37 -34.06
C ILE A 570 24.55 8.30 -34.47
N ASP A 571 24.27 9.58 -34.68
CA ASP A 571 25.25 10.57 -35.14
C ASP A 571 26.04 10.10 -36.39
N GLY A 572 25.33 9.49 -37.34
CA GLY A 572 25.92 8.93 -38.57
C GLY A 572 26.81 7.70 -38.37
N GLN A 573 26.81 7.08 -37.18
CA GLN A 573 27.55 5.86 -36.86
C GLN A 573 26.62 4.65 -36.86
N ALA A 574 27.07 3.55 -37.46
CA ALA A 574 26.37 2.27 -37.39
C ALA A 574 26.64 1.62 -36.02
N MET A 575 25.59 1.47 -35.21
CA MET A 575 25.66 0.93 -33.86
C MET A 575 24.68 -0.24 -33.71
N VAL A 576 24.86 -1.05 -32.68
CA VAL A 576 23.92 -2.09 -32.25
C VAL A 576 23.48 -1.75 -30.83
N LYS A 577 22.18 -1.52 -30.67
CA LYS A 577 21.51 -1.39 -29.38
C LYS A 577 21.52 -2.75 -28.68
N ILE A 578 21.88 -2.74 -27.40
CA ILE A 578 21.78 -3.89 -26.50
C ILE A 578 20.91 -3.44 -25.32
N PRO A 579 19.69 -4.00 -25.14
CA PRO A 579 18.85 -3.66 -24.00
C PRO A 579 19.44 -4.18 -22.69
N LYS A 580 19.11 -3.55 -21.56
CA LYS A 580 19.53 -4.02 -20.24
C LYS A 580 19.00 -5.42 -19.94
N PHE A 581 19.78 -6.17 -19.17
CA PHE A 581 19.40 -7.48 -18.65
C PHE A 581 20.11 -7.75 -17.33
N TYR A 582 19.61 -8.75 -16.62
CA TYR A 582 20.10 -9.17 -15.32
C TYR A 582 20.75 -10.54 -15.43
N THR A 583 21.88 -10.74 -14.76
CA THR A 583 22.68 -11.96 -14.82
C THR A 583 22.70 -12.67 -13.47
N ARG A 584 22.81 -14.00 -13.53
CA ARG A 584 23.15 -14.85 -12.39
C ARG A 584 24.17 -15.88 -12.84
N ARG A 585 25.32 -15.93 -12.17
CA ARG A 585 26.31 -17.01 -12.32
C ARG A 585 26.40 -17.75 -10.99
N GLY A 586 26.40 -19.07 -11.01
CA GLY A 586 26.53 -19.84 -9.78
C GLY A 586 26.37 -21.34 -9.98
N LEU A 587 26.39 -22.07 -8.87
CA LEU A 587 26.17 -23.52 -8.88
C LEU A 587 24.67 -23.83 -8.79
N ILE A 588 24.21 -24.80 -9.57
CA ILE A 588 22.84 -25.32 -9.50
C ILE A 588 22.65 -26.12 -8.21
N SER A 589 21.62 -25.79 -7.44
CA SER A 589 21.23 -26.52 -6.23
C SER A 589 20.08 -27.49 -6.54
N GLY A 590 20.38 -28.79 -6.61
CA GLY A 590 19.39 -29.85 -6.85
C GLY A 590 19.24 -30.27 -8.32
N GLY A 591 18.34 -31.22 -8.56
CA GLY A 591 18.08 -31.76 -9.91
C GLY A 591 19.23 -32.56 -10.51
N SER A 592 19.10 -32.90 -11.80
CA SER A 592 20.11 -33.68 -12.55
C SER A 592 21.43 -32.92 -12.78
N ASN A 593 21.41 -31.60 -12.68
CA ASN A 593 22.58 -30.73 -12.85
C ASN A 593 23.15 -30.21 -11.52
N ASN A 594 22.80 -30.81 -10.39
CA ASN A 594 23.26 -30.38 -9.07
C ASN A 594 24.80 -30.24 -9.01
N GLY A 595 25.28 -29.09 -8.52
CA GLY A 595 26.70 -28.75 -8.39
C GLY A 595 27.39 -28.36 -9.71
N LYS A 596 26.67 -28.27 -10.83
CA LYS A 596 27.20 -27.72 -12.08
C LYS A 596 27.13 -26.20 -12.06
N GLU A 597 28.15 -25.57 -12.62
CA GLU A 597 28.20 -24.13 -12.80
C GLU A 597 27.29 -23.70 -13.95
N ALA A 598 26.56 -22.61 -13.78
CA ALA A 598 25.54 -22.15 -14.70
C ALA A 598 25.48 -20.62 -14.81
N TRP A 599 25.01 -20.18 -15.96
CA TRP A 599 24.88 -18.79 -16.38
C TRP A 599 23.43 -18.56 -16.82
N TRP A 600 22.75 -17.63 -16.17
CA TRP A 600 21.38 -17.24 -16.52
C TRP A 600 21.31 -15.75 -16.84
N ILE A 601 20.44 -15.43 -17.79
CA ILE A 601 20.02 -14.08 -18.14
C ILE A 601 18.51 -13.99 -17.90
N SER A 602 18.10 -12.91 -17.24
CA SER A 602 16.72 -12.50 -17.04
C SER A 602 16.48 -11.14 -17.69
N ASP A 603 15.33 -10.96 -18.32
CA ASP A 603 14.86 -9.66 -18.81
C ASP A 603 14.30 -8.76 -17.68
N GLN A 604 14.00 -9.31 -16.50
CA GLN A 604 13.44 -8.60 -15.35
C GLN A 604 14.31 -8.71 -14.09
N PRO A 605 14.23 -7.73 -13.15
CA PRO A 605 14.94 -7.76 -11.87
C PRO A 605 14.28 -8.75 -10.88
N ILE A 606 14.52 -10.04 -11.07
CA ILE A 606 14.06 -11.09 -10.15
C ILE A 606 15.12 -11.46 -9.10
N ALA A 607 14.68 -12.07 -8.00
CA ALA A 607 15.57 -12.42 -6.89
C ALA A 607 16.73 -13.31 -7.33
N GLY A 608 17.95 -12.98 -6.87
CA GLY A 608 19.17 -13.70 -7.20
C GLY A 608 19.81 -13.32 -8.54
N TYR A 609 19.22 -12.38 -9.30
CA TYR A 609 19.80 -11.82 -10.51
C TYR A 609 20.23 -10.37 -10.27
N GLU A 610 21.37 -9.97 -10.84
CA GLU A 610 21.93 -8.63 -10.71
C GLU A 610 22.03 -7.93 -12.05
N LEU A 611 21.87 -6.60 -12.07
CA LEU A 611 22.02 -5.81 -13.30
C LEU A 611 23.49 -5.87 -13.76
N HIS A 612 23.72 -6.22 -15.03
CA HIS A 612 25.07 -6.21 -15.56
C HIS A 612 25.65 -4.76 -15.57
N PRO A 613 26.89 -4.50 -15.09
CA PRO A 613 27.44 -3.15 -14.92
C PRO A 613 27.54 -2.29 -16.18
N ALA A 614 27.53 -2.90 -17.36
CA ALA A 614 27.44 -2.19 -18.63
C ALA A 614 26.24 -1.23 -18.69
N PHE A 615 25.16 -1.55 -17.96
CA PHE A 615 23.92 -0.79 -17.91
C PHE A 615 23.89 0.22 -16.74
N MET A 616 25.05 0.63 -16.24
CA MET A 616 25.21 1.69 -15.25
C MET A 616 26.04 2.85 -15.85
N SER A 617 25.61 4.08 -15.60
CA SER A 617 26.34 5.30 -15.95
C SER A 617 26.22 6.31 -14.81
N ASP A 618 27.35 6.71 -14.23
CA ASP A 618 27.43 7.73 -13.17
C ASP A 618 26.44 7.49 -12.01
N GLY A 619 26.31 6.23 -11.57
CA GLY A 619 25.42 5.80 -10.49
C GLY A 619 23.96 5.56 -10.89
N ALA A 620 23.59 5.81 -12.15
CA ALA A 620 22.23 5.60 -12.66
C ALA A 620 22.15 4.38 -13.60
N VAL A 621 21.02 3.67 -13.53
CA VAL A 621 20.69 2.58 -14.46
C VAL A 621 20.32 3.18 -15.81
N VAL A 622 20.90 2.62 -16.89
CA VAL A 622 20.47 2.90 -18.27
C VAL A 622 19.72 1.71 -18.85
N ASP A 623 18.72 1.97 -19.69
CA ASP A 623 17.89 0.90 -20.25
C ASP A 623 18.57 0.13 -21.40
N GLN A 624 19.69 0.64 -21.88
CA GLN A 624 20.41 0.09 -23.03
C GLN A 624 21.81 0.66 -23.14
N VAL A 625 22.69 -0.08 -23.82
CA VAL A 625 23.98 0.44 -24.33
C VAL A 625 24.04 0.25 -25.84
N TYR A 626 24.98 0.94 -26.47
CA TYR A 626 25.22 0.83 -27.90
C TYR A 626 26.68 0.44 -28.14
N VAL A 627 26.90 -0.58 -28.96
CA VAL A 627 28.23 -0.99 -29.41
C VAL A 627 28.33 -0.77 -30.90
N GLY A 628 29.45 -0.21 -31.37
CA GLY A 628 29.69 0.03 -32.79
C GLY A 628 29.53 -1.27 -33.57
N LYS A 629 28.74 -1.23 -34.64
CA LYS A 629 28.49 -2.40 -35.50
C LYS A 629 29.82 -2.94 -36.04
N TYR A 630 30.67 -2.06 -36.53
CA TYR A 630 31.97 -2.42 -37.10
C TYR A 630 33.12 -2.06 -36.15
N GLN A 631 34.26 -2.73 -36.33
CA GLN A 631 35.53 -2.27 -35.78
C GLN A 631 35.76 -0.81 -36.17
N ALA A 632 36.31 -0.02 -35.25
CA ALA A 632 36.31 1.42 -35.41
C ALA A 632 37.21 1.87 -36.57
N SER A 633 36.79 2.94 -37.24
CA SER A 633 37.55 3.70 -38.25
C SER A 633 37.72 5.15 -37.78
N MET A 634 38.38 6.00 -38.57
CA MET A 634 38.51 7.43 -38.26
C MET A 634 37.65 8.28 -39.20
N GLU A 635 36.94 9.24 -38.63
CA GLU A 635 36.27 10.34 -39.34
C GLU A 635 36.89 11.66 -38.88
N GLY A 636 37.93 12.12 -39.57
CA GLY A 636 38.76 13.22 -39.07
C GLY A 636 39.46 12.84 -37.76
N SER A 637 39.28 13.65 -36.70
CA SER A 637 39.88 13.43 -35.36
C SER A 637 38.99 12.62 -34.42
N LYS A 638 38.11 11.79 -34.98
CA LYS A 638 36.88 11.37 -34.33
C LYS A 638 36.70 9.87 -34.62
N LEU A 639 36.60 9.01 -33.61
CA LEU A 639 36.44 7.54 -33.77
C LEU A 639 35.05 7.13 -34.30
N ALA A 640 34.98 6.44 -35.44
CA ALA A 640 33.75 6.15 -36.18
C ALA A 640 33.44 4.65 -36.28
N SER A 641 32.18 4.28 -36.51
CA SER A 641 31.79 2.90 -36.89
C SER A 641 31.00 2.95 -38.20
N LYS A 642 31.66 2.59 -39.31
CA LYS A 642 31.13 2.70 -40.68
C LYS A 642 31.54 1.50 -41.53
N PRO A 643 30.71 1.08 -42.51
CA PRO A 643 31.05 0.03 -43.46
C PRO A 643 32.04 0.53 -44.53
N GLY A 644 32.63 -0.39 -45.31
CA GLY A 644 33.43 -0.10 -46.51
C GLY A 644 34.79 0.55 -46.27
N VAL A 645 35.24 0.64 -45.02
CA VAL A 645 36.49 1.32 -44.63
C VAL A 645 37.44 0.38 -43.90
N LEU A 646 38.73 0.70 -43.92
CA LEU A 646 39.73 0.04 -43.09
C LEU A 646 39.58 0.44 -41.62
N PRO A 647 39.92 -0.45 -40.67
CA PRO A 647 39.93 -0.13 -39.26
C PRO A 647 41.00 0.94 -38.96
N ALA A 648 40.71 1.78 -37.97
CA ALA A 648 41.67 2.69 -37.36
C ALA A 648 42.70 1.87 -36.58
N VAL A 649 43.99 2.08 -36.87
CA VAL A 649 45.10 1.37 -36.23
C VAL A 649 46.25 2.33 -35.89
N SER A 650 47.34 1.81 -35.32
CA SER A 650 48.56 2.59 -35.00
C SER A 650 48.28 3.75 -34.04
N ARG A 651 47.39 3.53 -33.09
CA ARG A 651 47.03 4.47 -32.03
C ARG A 651 47.08 3.80 -30.66
N SER A 652 47.40 4.60 -29.66
CA SER A 652 47.44 4.17 -28.26
C SER A 652 46.05 4.11 -27.64
N LEU A 653 45.92 3.45 -26.48
CA LEU A 653 44.65 3.41 -25.75
C LEU A 653 44.14 4.82 -25.44
N THR A 654 45.02 5.69 -24.93
CA THR A 654 44.67 7.08 -24.60
C THR A 654 44.22 7.88 -25.81
N GLN A 655 44.81 7.62 -26.98
CA GLN A 655 44.39 8.25 -28.23
C GLN A 655 43.00 7.79 -28.65
N PHE A 656 42.71 6.50 -28.60
CA PHE A 656 41.38 6.00 -28.94
C PHE A 656 40.28 6.46 -27.98
N ILE A 657 40.59 6.58 -26.67
CA ILE A 657 39.69 7.20 -25.69
C ILE A 657 39.41 8.65 -26.08
N ALA A 658 40.44 9.43 -26.41
CA ALA A 658 40.29 10.82 -26.84
C ALA A 658 39.50 10.95 -28.15
N ASP A 659 39.76 10.09 -29.14
CA ASP A 659 39.05 10.09 -30.43
C ASP A 659 37.56 9.77 -30.28
N ALA A 660 37.21 8.87 -29.36
CA ALA A 660 35.82 8.57 -29.03
C ALA A 660 35.16 9.74 -28.30
N ALA A 661 35.85 10.31 -27.31
CA ALA A 661 35.37 11.46 -26.55
C ALA A 661 35.18 12.71 -27.44
N ALA A 662 35.98 12.87 -28.50
CA ALA A 662 35.84 13.95 -29.46
C ALA A 662 34.50 13.96 -30.21
N ARG A 663 33.71 12.87 -30.16
CA ARG A 663 32.34 12.84 -30.66
C ARG A 663 31.34 13.57 -29.78
N ASN A 664 31.63 13.74 -28.50
CA ASN A 664 30.71 14.32 -27.53
C ASN A 664 30.72 15.85 -27.58
N VAL A 665 30.39 16.41 -28.74
CA VAL A 665 30.37 17.83 -29.03
C VAL A 665 29.09 18.21 -29.76
N SER A 666 28.73 19.48 -29.77
CA SER A 666 27.57 20.00 -30.54
C SER A 666 26.24 19.30 -30.20
N GLY A 667 25.99 19.01 -28.92
CA GLY A 667 24.75 18.39 -28.44
C GLY A 667 24.73 16.86 -28.47
N VAL A 668 25.80 16.22 -28.95
CA VAL A 668 26.00 14.78 -28.88
C VAL A 668 26.77 14.43 -27.60
N SER A 669 26.40 13.35 -26.91
CA SER A 669 27.06 12.90 -25.68
C SER A 669 27.10 11.37 -25.57
N GLY A 670 27.86 10.85 -24.61
CA GLY A 670 27.89 9.44 -24.23
C GLY A 670 28.74 8.50 -25.11
N PHE A 671 29.31 8.97 -26.22
CA PHE A 671 30.27 8.16 -26.99
C PHE A 671 31.55 7.93 -26.19
N MET A 672 32.08 6.71 -26.28
CA MET A 672 33.29 6.27 -25.60
C MET A 672 33.97 5.13 -26.36
N LEU A 673 35.21 4.83 -26.00
CA LEU A 673 35.80 3.54 -26.35
C LEU A 673 34.99 2.44 -25.63
N TRP A 674 34.72 1.31 -26.29
CA TRP A 674 34.06 0.19 -25.59
C TRP A 674 34.89 -0.30 -24.41
N SER A 675 34.21 -0.75 -23.36
CA SER A 675 34.84 -1.23 -22.13
C SER A 675 34.71 -2.74 -21.97
N ALA A 676 35.41 -3.28 -20.96
CA ALA A 676 35.31 -4.66 -20.55
C ALA A 676 33.87 -5.08 -20.23
N TYR A 677 33.01 -4.16 -19.78
CA TYR A 677 31.60 -4.45 -19.54
C TYR A 677 30.76 -4.50 -20.83
N GLN A 678 31.03 -3.64 -21.83
CA GLN A 678 30.35 -3.79 -23.13
C GLN A 678 30.80 -5.06 -23.86
N TRP A 679 32.05 -5.48 -23.68
CA TRP A 679 32.52 -6.76 -24.15
C TRP A 679 31.87 -7.92 -23.38
N GLY A 680 31.80 -7.82 -22.03
CA GLY A 680 31.17 -8.78 -21.12
C GLY A 680 29.70 -9.05 -21.41
N VAL A 681 28.90 -8.03 -21.76
CA VAL A 681 27.50 -8.27 -22.14
C VAL A 681 27.36 -9.09 -23.43
N ILE A 682 28.21 -8.84 -24.43
CA ILE A 682 28.18 -9.57 -25.71
C ILE A 682 28.56 -11.03 -25.46
N GLN A 683 29.56 -11.23 -24.62
CA GLN A 683 30.02 -12.50 -24.12
C GLN A 683 28.89 -13.29 -23.41
N TRP A 684 28.23 -12.69 -22.42
CA TRP A 684 27.07 -13.28 -21.74
C TRP A 684 25.97 -13.72 -22.70
N LEU A 685 25.58 -12.83 -23.62
CA LEU A 685 24.54 -13.10 -24.62
C LEU A 685 24.94 -14.26 -25.55
N TYR A 686 26.19 -14.27 -26.03
CA TYR A 686 26.69 -15.30 -26.93
C TYR A 686 26.72 -16.67 -26.26
N LEU A 687 27.22 -16.75 -25.03
CA LEU A 687 27.30 -18.02 -24.30
C LEU A 687 25.92 -18.63 -24.08
N VAL A 688 24.97 -17.84 -23.57
CA VAL A 688 23.63 -18.34 -23.25
C VAL A 688 22.85 -18.68 -24.53
N GLU A 689 23.06 -17.95 -25.63
CA GLU A 689 22.39 -18.25 -26.91
C GLU A 689 22.96 -19.48 -27.62
N HIS A 690 24.26 -19.69 -27.57
CA HIS A 690 24.92 -20.73 -28.35
C HIS A 690 25.35 -21.96 -27.58
N ALA A 691 25.30 -21.90 -26.24
CA ALA A 691 25.71 -22.98 -25.34
C ALA A 691 27.08 -23.55 -25.70
N THR A 692 28.03 -22.66 -26.00
CA THR A 692 29.42 -23.00 -26.29
C THR A 692 30.30 -21.77 -26.16
N MET A 693 31.56 -21.99 -25.78
CA MET A 693 32.59 -20.97 -25.80
C MET A 693 33.54 -21.13 -27.00
N ASP A 694 33.36 -22.09 -27.90
CA ASP A 694 34.13 -22.11 -29.16
C ASP A 694 33.48 -21.17 -30.20
N SER A 695 33.88 -19.90 -30.14
CA SER A 695 33.29 -18.86 -30.98
C SER A 695 33.60 -19.06 -32.47
N GLN A 696 34.82 -19.48 -32.80
CA GLN A 696 35.25 -19.70 -34.18
C GLN A 696 34.55 -20.89 -34.83
N ALA A 697 34.41 -22.02 -34.13
CA ALA A 697 33.72 -23.20 -34.67
C ALA A 697 32.21 -22.98 -34.80
N LYS A 698 31.61 -22.22 -33.88
CA LYS A 698 30.16 -22.00 -33.83
C LYS A 698 29.66 -20.98 -34.85
N THR A 699 30.36 -19.84 -34.97
CA THR A 699 29.90 -18.69 -35.77
C THR A 699 30.74 -18.48 -37.03
N GLY A 700 32.03 -18.74 -36.94
CA GLY A 700 32.96 -18.63 -38.06
C GLY A 700 34.33 -18.13 -37.61
N GLN A 701 35.37 -18.48 -38.36
CA GLN A 701 36.75 -18.15 -37.95
C GLN A 701 37.01 -16.64 -37.87
N GLY A 702 36.36 -15.85 -38.73
CA GLY A 702 36.73 -14.46 -38.90
C GLY A 702 38.02 -14.32 -39.71
N ARG A 703 38.51 -13.09 -39.85
CA ARG A 703 39.78 -12.82 -40.52
C ARG A 703 40.93 -13.07 -39.56
N VAL A 704 41.40 -14.30 -39.42
CA VAL A 704 42.46 -14.69 -38.47
C VAL A 704 43.66 -15.40 -39.10
N SER A 705 43.61 -15.71 -40.40
CA SER A 705 44.68 -16.41 -41.14
C SER A 705 45.16 -15.62 -42.37
N GLN A 706 45.42 -14.34 -42.18
CA GLN A 706 45.79 -13.36 -43.20
C GLN A 706 46.96 -12.48 -42.73
N SER A 707 47.70 -11.88 -43.68
CA SER A 707 48.89 -11.06 -43.38
C SER A 707 48.58 -9.57 -43.12
N SER A 708 47.33 -9.15 -43.28
CA SER A 708 46.93 -7.74 -43.16
C SER A 708 45.44 -7.58 -42.83
N ALA A 709 45.09 -6.43 -42.26
CA ALA A 709 43.70 -6.04 -42.06
C ALA A 709 42.96 -5.80 -43.39
N ALA A 710 41.66 -6.05 -43.40
CA ALA A 710 40.75 -5.73 -44.50
C ALA A 710 39.70 -4.72 -44.04
N ASN A 711 38.85 -4.30 -44.98
CA ASN A 711 37.69 -3.48 -44.65
C ASN A 711 36.84 -4.18 -43.58
N VAL A 712 36.27 -3.39 -42.68
CA VAL A 712 35.60 -3.86 -41.46
C VAL A 712 34.32 -4.67 -41.73
N ASP A 713 33.86 -4.72 -42.98
CA ASP A 713 32.72 -5.47 -43.50
C ASP A 713 33.09 -6.47 -44.61
N ALA A 714 34.39 -6.73 -44.81
CA ALA A 714 34.84 -7.77 -45.74
C ALA A 714 34.24 -9.13 -45.37
N SER A 715 33.99 -9.99 -46.36
CA SER A 715 33.23 -11.24 -46.17
C SER A 715 33.83 -12.18 -45.12
N ASP A 716 35.15 -12.22 -44.98
CA ASP A 716 35.86 -13.00 -43.97
C ASP A 716 35.86 -12.34 -42.59
N VAL A 717 35.95 -11.00 -42.51
CA VAL A 717 35.73 -10.25 -41.26
C VAL A 717 34.30 -10.45 -40.75
N ALA A 718 33.33 -10.47 -41.66
CA ALA A 718 31.92 -10.65 -41.35
C ALA A 718 31.55 -12.06 -40.83
N GLN A 719 32.44 -13.04 -40.94
CA GLN A 719 32.24 -14.35 -40.29
C GLN A 719 32.26 -14.23 -38.76
N ALA A 720 32.98 -13.25 -38.21
CA ALA A 720 33.04 -12.97 -36.77
C ALA A 720 31.88 -12.04 -36.33
N SER A 721 30.65 -12.37 -36.72
CA SER A 721 29.47 -11.53 -36.46
C SER A 721 28.48 -12.18 -35.51
N TYR A 722 27.99 -11.41 -34.54
CA TYR A 722 26.95 -11.83 -33.61
C TYR A 722 25.91 -10.73 -33.45
N ARG A 723 24.62 -11.07 -33.67
CA ARG A 723 23.47 -10.17 -33.49
C ARG A 723 23.68 -8.76 -34.10
N GLY A 724 24.24 -8.71 -35.31
CA GLY A 724 24.50 -7.48 -36.06
C GLY A 724 25.84 -6.80 -35.76
N ILE A 725 26.59 -7.21 -34.73
CA ILE A 725 27.94 -6.71 -34.43
C ILE A 725 28.94 -7.52 -35.27
N VAL A 726 29.75 -6.84 -36.06
CA VAL A 726 30.64 -7.40 -37.09
C VAL A 726 32.11 -7.24 -36.68
N GLY A 727 32.90 -8.30 -36.88
CA GLY A 727 34.35 -8.29 -36.60
C GLY A 727 34.66 -8.28 -35.10
N LEU A 728 33.93 -9.06 -34.30
CA LEU A 728 34.14 -9.15 -32.86
C LEU A 728 35.52 -9.72 -32.50
N TRP A 729 36.04 -10.61 -33.35
CA TRP A 729 37.40 -11.15 -33.28
C TRP A 729 38.06 -11.11 -34.67
N GLY A 730 39.38 -11.23 -34.68
CA GLY A 730 40.20 -11.15 -35.90
C GLY A 730 40.25 -9.76 -36.53
N ASN A 731 40.82 -9.68 -37.73
CA ASN A 731 41.14 -8.48 -38.50
C ASN A 731 42.19 -7.59 -37.80
N VAL A 732 41.82 -6.95 -36.68
CA VAL A 732 42.71 -6.18 -35.80
C VAL A 732 42.36 -6.48 -34.35
N TRP A 733 43.37 -6.46 -33.48
CA TRP A 733 43.14 -6.37 -32.04
C TRP A 733 42.31 -5.14 -31.71
N GLN A 734 41.50 -5.20 -30.67
CA GLN A 734 40.70 -4.05 -30.24
C GLN A 734 41.10 -3.67 -28.82
N TRP A 735 41.57 -2.44 -28.61
CA TRP A 735 41.72 -1.88 -27.28
C TRP A 735 40.39 -1.90 -26.53
N VAL A 736 40.41 -2.34 -25.28
CA VAL A 736 39.27 -2.36 -24.37
C VAL A 736 39.63 -1.52 -23.14
N ASP A 737 38.72 -0.64 -22.70
CA ASP A 737 38.91 0.14 -21.46
C ASP A 737 38.26 -0.57 -20.26
N GLY A 738 38.52 -0.09 -19.04
CA GLY A 738 37.83 -0.56 -17.83
C GLY A 738 38.28 -1.90 -17.28
N LEU A 739 39.36 -2.46 -17.81
CA LEU A 739 40.10 -3.59 -17.26
C LEU A 739 41.60 -3.28 -17.38
N LYS A 740 42.39 -3.63 -16.37
CA LYS A 740 43.86 -3.59 -16.43
C LYS A 740 44.49 -4.57 -15.46
N THR A 741 45.77 -4.86 -15.63
CA THR A 741 46.62 -5.43 -14.57
C THR A 741 47.50 -4.34 -14.00
N SER A 742 47.84 -4.44 -12.71
CA SER A 742 48.87 -3.59 -12.10
C SER A 742 49.44 -4.30 -10.87
N GLY A 743 50.76 -4.47 -10.81
CA GLY A 743 51.38 -5.28 -9.75
C GLY A 743 50.72 -6.67 -9.68
N GLY A 744 50.42 -7.24 -10.84
CA GLY A 744 49.79 -8.55 -11.09
C GLY A 744 48.37 -8.75 -10.60
N SER A 745 47.81 -7.81 -9.87
CA SER A 745 46.38 -7.83 -9.54
C SER A 745 45.57 -7.32 -10.73
N ILE A 746 44.38 -7.88 -10.90
CA ILE A 746 43.40 -7.42 -11.88
C ILE A 746 42.63 -6.24 -11.29
N HIS A 747 42.41 -5.21 -12.10
CA HIS A 747 41.58 -4.06 -11.77
C HIS A 747 40.45 -3.97 -12.79
N LEU A 748 39.25 -3.70 -12.30
CA LEU A 748 38.05 -3.47 -13.10
C LEU A 748 37.53 -2.07 -12.82
N TRP A 749 36.73 -1.50 -13.71
CA TRP A 749 35.91 -0.36 -13.32
C TRP A 749 34.92 -0.71 -12.21
N ASP A 750 34.43 0.29 -11.51
CA ASP A 750 33.38 0.13 -10.52
C ASP A 750 32.06 -0.28 -11.19
N ARG A 751 31.24 -1.06 -10.46
CA ARG A 751 29.93 -1.52 -10.95
C ARG A 751 28.89 -0.41 -11.02
N GLN A 752 29.16 0.78 -10.49
CA GLN A 752 28.25 1.94 -10.50
C GLN A 752 28.40 2.80 -11.76
N GLY A 753 29.31 2.45 -12.68
CA GLY A 753 29.43 3.15 -13.96
C GLY A 753 30.16 4.49 -13.88
N ASN A 754 30.91 4.76 -12.79
CA ASN A 754 31.72 5.98 -12.65
C ASN A 754 33.06 5.90 -13.41
N LYS A 755 33.37 4.74 -14.01
CA LYS A 755 34.60 4.47 -14.77
C LYS A 755 35.86 4.61 -13.90
N ALA A 756 35.74 4.35 -12.60
CA ALA A 756 36.84 4.38 -11.65
C ALA A 756 37.42 2.98 -11.47
N PHE A 757 38.74 2.83 -11.56
CA PHE A 757 39.39 1.53 -11.36
C PHE A 757 39.37 1.10 -9.89
N VAL A 758 38.77 -0.06 -9.64
CA VAL A 758 38.80 -0.80 -8.38
C VAL A 758 39.94 -1.83 -8.44
N ASN A 759 40.85 -1.77 -7.47
CA ASN A 759 41.83 -2.84 -7.26
C ASN A 759 41.12 -4.04 -6.64
N THR A 760 41.04 -5.15 -7.36
CA THR A 760 40.39 -6.36 -6.82
C THR A 760 41.26 -7.08 -5.79
N GLY A 761 42.57 -6.85 -5.80
CA GLY A 761 43.56 -7.62 -5.05
C GLY A 761 43.71 -9.07 -5.53
N LYS A 762 43.02 -9.48 -6.61
CA LYS A 762 43.01 -10.85 -7.10
C LYS A 762 43.95 -11.05 -8.27
N ARG A 763 44.58 -12.21 -8.26
CA ARG A 763 45.43 -12.75 -9.32
C ARG A 763 44.81 -14.07 -9.79
N ARG A 764 45.13 -14.47 -11.01
CA ARG A 764 44.78 -15.82 -11.50
C ARG A 764 45.50 -16.88 -10.66
N THR A 765 44.84 -18.01 -10.43
CA THR A 765 45.41 -19.18 -9.75
C THR A 765 46.44 -19.89 -10.64
N ALA A 766 46.24 -19.90 -11.96
CA ALA A 766 47.23 -20.42 -12.90
C ALA A 766 48.58 -19.68 -12.78
N ALA A 767 49.65 -20.42 -13.07
CA ALA A 767 50.98 -19.85 -13.17
C ALA A 767 51.04 -18.72 -14.21
N ALA A 768 52.02 -17.83 -14.03
CA ALA A 768 52.49 -16.88 -15.01
C ALA A 768 52.46 -17.45 -16.43
N GLY A 769 51.61 -16.90 -17.29
CA GLY A 769 51.66 -17.17 -18.71
C GLY A 769 50.33 -17.10 -19.44
N THR A 770 50.44 -17.38 -20.73
CA THR A 770 49.35 -17.78 -21.61
C THR A 770 48.50 -18.86 -20.96
N ILE A 771 47.19 -18.67 -20.94
CA ILE A 771 46.22 -19.72 -20.61
C ILE A 771 45.13 -19.79 -21.68
N TYR A 772 44.54 -20.97 -21.82
CA TYR A 772 43.28 -21.20 -22.50
C TYR A 772 42.27 -21.66 -21.45
N PRO A 773 41.29 -20.84 -21.05
CA PRO A 773 40.52 -21.08 -19.82
C PRO A 773 39.78 -22.42 -19.79
N THR A 774 40.00 -23.21 -18.74
CA THR A 774 39.14 -24.33 -18.33
C THR A 774 38.17 -23.89 -17.24
N THR A 775 38.62 -23.01 -16.34
CA THR A 775 37.80 -22.36 -15.31
C THR A 775 37.95 -20.84 -15.40
N PHE A 776 37.00 -20.11 -14.80
CA PHE A 776 36.99 -18.65 -14.75
C PHE A 776 37.09 -18.18 -13.32
N MET A 777 37.60 -16.96 -13.12
CA MET A 777 37.71 -16.36 -11.80
C MET A 777 36.31 -16.23 -11.19
N ASP A 778 36.22 -16.51 -9.89
CA ASP A 778 34.99 -16.51 -9.12
C ASP A 778 35.26 -15.83 -7.77
N HIS A 779 35.08 -14.51 -7.75
CA HIS A 779 35.18 -13.69 -6.54
C HIS A 779 34.45 -12.37 -6.74
N SER A 780 33.79 -11.90 -5.69
CA SER A 780 33.08 -10.62 -5.69
C SER A 780 33.35 -9.82 -4.42
N ALA A 781 33.15 -8.51 -4.51
CA ALA A 781 33.15 -7.57 -3.39
C ALA A 781 32.21 -6.40 -3.71
N ALA A 782 32.09 -5.43 -2.80
CA ALA A 782 31.10 -4.34 -2.89
C ALA A 782 31.04 -3.59 -4.25
N ASN A 783 32.18 -3.47 -4.95
CA ASN A 783 32.27 -2.66 -6.18
C ASN A 783 32.84 -3.42 -7.39
N TYR A 784 33.02 -4.74 -7.31
CA TYR A 784 33.44 -5.57 -8.45
C TYR A 784 32.92 -7.00 -8.31
N ASP A 785 32.67 -7.66 -9.43
CA ASP A 785 32.38 -9.08 -9.49
C ASP A 785 33.05 -9.69 -10.74
N PHE A 786 33.79 -10.79 -10.57
CA PHE A 786 34.35 -11.52 -11.71
C PHE A 786 33.29 -12.30 -12.50
N ALA A 787 32.05 -12.43 -12.02
CA ALA A 787 30.93 -12.92 -12.82
C ALA A 787 30.53 -11.96 -13.95
N ASP A 788 30.88 -10.67 -13.86
CA ASP A 788 30.58 -9.66 -14.88
C ASP A 788 31.48 -9.78 -16.13
N VAL A 789 32.59 -10.53 -16.06
CA VAL A 789 33.60 -10.64 -17.13
C VAL A 789 34.17 -12.05 -17.23
N PHE A 790 34.54 -12.51 -18.44
CA PHE A 790 35.02 -13.88 -18.65
C PHE A 790 36.55 -14.01 -18.56
N ILE A 791 37.10 -13.74 -17.36
CA ILE A 791 38.53 -13.87 -17.10
C ILE A 791 38.84 -15.29 -16.64
N GLY A 792 39.69 -15.99 -17.39
CA GLY A 792 40.13 -17.34 -17.06
C GLY A 792 40.99 -17.38 -15.80
N ASP A 793 40.79 -18.41 -14.97
CA ASP A 793 41.56 -18.62 -13.74
C ASP A 793 42.58 -19.75 -13.88
N THR A 794 42.15 -20.89 -14.43
CA THR A 794 43.02 -22.04 -14.71
C THR A 794 42.79 -22.59 -16.12
N GLY A 795 43.80 -23.24 -16.68
CA GLY A 795 43.71 -23.88 -17.99
C GLY A 795 45.06 -24.29 -18.55
N PRO A 796 45.08 -25.04 -19.68
CA PRO A 796 46.29 -25.39 -20.40
C PRO A 796 46.99 -24.16 -21.03
N THR A 797 48.25 -24.34 -21.44
CA THR A 797 49.05 -23.34 -22.17
C THR A 797 48.95 -23.49 -23.70
N SER A 798 48.13 -24.43 -24.17
CA SER A 798 47.76 -24.64 -25.57
C SER A 798 46.24 -24.68 -25.73
N ASN A 799 45.74 -24.39 -26.93
CA ASN A 799 44.31 -24.32 -27.27
C ASN A 799 43.57 -25.68 -27.29
N SER A 800 44.09 -26.66 -26.57
CA SER A 800 43.61 -28.04 -26.54
C SER A 800 43.02 -28.36 -25.18
N ASN A 801 41.79 -28.89 -25.17
CA ASN A 801 41.04 -29.27 -23.98
C ASN A 801 40.68 -28.08 -23.05
N ALA A 802 40.45 -26.90 -23.62
CA ALA A 802 40.00 -25.71 -22.90
C ALA A 802 38.47 -25.53 -23.00
N THR A 803 37.86 -24.94 -21.97
CA THR A 803 36.43 -24.59 -22.00
C THR A 803 36.21 -23.40 -22.93
N ALA A 804 37.02 -22.36 -22.80
CA ALA A 804 37.16 -21.31 -23.82
C ALA A 804 38.50 -21.52 -24.56
N PRO A 805 38.50 -22.01 -25.81
CA PRO A 805 39.72 -22.31 -26.55
C PRO A 805 40.43 -21.09 -27.14
N ASP A 806 40.20 -19.90 -26.56
CA ASP A 806 40.80 -18.64 -27.01
C ASP A 806 41.93 -18.22 -26.06
N TYR A 807 42.96 -17.57 -26.59
CA TYR A 807 44.14 -17.16 -25.84
C TYR A 807 43.84 -16.07 -24.81
N GLN A 808 44.25 -16.27 -23.55
CA GLN A 808 44.24 -15.24 -22.52
C GLN A 808 45.61 -15.00 -21.87
N TRP A 809 46.00 -13.73 -21.78
CA TRP A 809 47.25 -13.31 -21.14
C TRP A 809 47.08 -12.05 -20.28
N PHE A 810 47.68 -12.05 -19.08
CA PHE A 810 47.63 -10.97 -18.10
C PHE A 810 49.00 -10.78 -17.46
N SER A 811 49.51 -9.54 -17.43
CA SER A 811 50.81 -9.22 -16.83
C SER A 811 50.83 -9.44 -15.32
N GLU A 812 51.95 -9.93 -14.79
CA GLU A 812 52.11 -10.25 -13.37
C GLU A 812 52.71 -9.13 -12.52
N ASP A 813 53.26 -8.11 -13.17
CA ASP A 813 54.02 -7.05 -12.51
C ASP A 813 53.68 -5.67 -13.06
N SER A 814 53.49 -5.56 -14.37
CA SER A 814 53.37 -4.27 -15.04
C SER A 814 51.92 -3.76 -15.09
N GLU A 815 51.78 -2.44 -15.16
CA GLU A 815 50.52 -1.82 -15.53
C GLU A 815 50.27 -2.03 -17.03
N CYS A 816 49.33 -2.91 -17.36
CA CYS A 816 49.00 -3.29 -18.73
C CYS A 816 47.50 -3.23 -18.96
N PHE A 817 47.12 -3.00 -20.21
CA PHE A 817 45.73 -2.84 -20.63
C PHE A 817 45.37 -3.88 -21.68
N PRO A 818 44.09 -4.27 -21.77
CA PRO A 818 43.63 -5.39 -22.58
C PRO A 818 43.44 -5.00 -24.05
N LEU A 819 43.93 -5.89 -24.90
CA LEU A 819 43.52 -6.03 -26.30
C LEU A 819 42.62 -7.26 -26.41
N ALA A 820 41.47 -7.15 -27.08
CA ALA A 820 40.55 -8.26 -27.27
C ALA A 820 40.50 -8.75 -28.73
N GLY A 821 40.21 -10.03 -28.89
CA GLY A 821 39.75 -10.64 -30.15
C GLY A 821 40.82 -11.16 -31.12
N GLY A 822 42.11 -10.86 -30.93
CA GLY A 822 43.16 -11.22 -31.88
C GLY A 822 43.15 -10.38 -33.17
N ASN A 823 44.22 -10.47 -33.96
CA ASN A 823 44.35 -9.77 -35.25
C ASN A 823 44.26 -10.73 -36.45
N SER A 824 44.52 -10.19 -37.64
CA SER A 824 44.45 -10.91 -38.91
C SER A 824 45.28 -12.19 -38.98
N SER A 825 46.30 -12.38 -38.14
CA SER A 825 47.24 -13.51 -38.19
C SER A 825 47.24 -14.37 -36.93
N TYR A 826 46.26 -14.21 -36.03
CA TYR A 826 46.24 -14.88 -34.73
C TYR A 826 45.66 -16.30 -34.75
N ALA A 827 45.17 -16.76 -35.91
CA ALA A 827 44.69 -18.12 -36.15
C ALA A 827 43.70 -18.61 -35.06
N ALA A 828 43.91 -19.83 -34.56
CA ALA A 828 43.04 -20.47 -33.58
C ALA A 828 43.11 -19.84 -32.17
N ASP A 829 44.04 -18.92 -31.93
CA ASP A 829 44.17 -18.26 -30.63
C ASP A 829 43.19 -17.08 -30.50
N ALA A 830 42.70 -16.54 -31.63
CA ALA A 830 41.67 -15.50 -31.67
C ALA A 830 40.29 -16.02 -31.25
N GLY A 831 39.35 -15.11 -30.97
CA GLY A 831 37.97 -15.46 -30.66
C GLY A 831 37.34 -14.48 -29.69
N LEU A 832 36.07 -14.69 -29.35
CA LEU A 832 35.30 -13.79 -28.49
C LEU A 832 35.85 -13.71 -27.04
N TRP A 833 36.55 -14.75 -26.57
CA TRP A 833 37.12 -14.84 -25.22
C TRP A 833 38.61 -14.50 -25.18
N ASN A 834 39.19 -14.16 -26.33
CA ASN A 834 40.59 -13.82 -26.46
C ASN A 834 40.89 -12.45 -25.82
N VAL A 835 41.87 -12.40 -24.91
CA VAL A 835 42.36 -11.14 -24.33
C VAL A 835 43.87 -11.18 -24.07
N ASN A 836 44.57 -10.12 -24.46
CA ASN A 836 45.99 -9.93 -24.17
C ASN A 836 46.22 -8.61 -23.42
N CYS A 837 46.52 -8.71 -22.14
CA CYS A 837 46.79 -7.61 -21.22
C CYS A 837 48.29 -7.53 -20.90
N SER A 838 49.12 -7.31 -21.94
CA SER A 838 50.59 -7.24 -21.84
C SER A 838 51.20 -5.90 -22.25
N TYR A 839 50.38 -4.93 -22.67
CA TYR A 839 50.86 -3.68 -23.26
C TYR A 839 50.46 -2.48 -22.41
N ALA A 840 51.38 -1.53 -22.28
CA ALA A 840 51.10 -0.24 -21.66
C ALA A 840 50.13 0.60 -22.51
N ALA A 841 49.42 1.53 -21.88
CA ALA A 841 48.43 2.40 -22.55
C ALA A 841 49.01 3.25 -23.69
N SER A 842 50.34 3.46 -23.72
CA SER A 842 51.05 4.23 -24.75
C SER A 842 51.44 3.41 -25.99
N TYR A 843 51.27 2.08 -25.96
CA TYR A 843 51.66 1.21 -27.07
C TYR A 843 50.74 1.42 -28.28
N ALA A 844 51.32 1.47 -29.48
CA ALA A 844 50.61 1.65 -30.74
C ALA A 844 51.19 0.72 -31.81
N ASN A 845 50.33 0.05 -32.57
CA ASN A 845 50.74 -0.92 -33.59
C ASN A 845 49.72 -0.96 -34.74
N SER A 846 50.18 -1.27 -35.96
CA SER A 846 49.33 -1.38 -37.16
C SER A 846 48.30 -2.51 -37.11
N SER A 847 48.44 -3.45 -36.18
CA SER A 847 47.49 -4.55 -35.97
C SER A 847 46.57 -4.31 -34.77
N ILE A 848 46.61 -3.14 -34.15
CA ILE A 848 45.81 -2.75 -32.98
C ILE A 848 44.91 -1.58 -33.34
N GLY A 849 43.60 -1.82 -33.28
CA GLY A 849 42.53 -0.85 -33.40
C GLY A 849 41.66 -0.78 -32.15
N ALA A 850 40.37 -0.50 -32.35
CA ALA A 850 39.42 -0.21 -31.29
C ALA A 850 37.97 -0.48 -31.75
N ARG A 851 37.01 -0.30 -30.85
CA ARG A 851 35.57 -0.26 -31.18
C ARG A 851 34.89 0.88 -30.44
N LEU A 852 34.02 1.59 -31.15
CA LEU A 852 33.21 2.67 -30.59
C LEU A 852 32.07 2.08 -29.74
N ALA A 853 31.70 2.74 -28.65
CA ALA A 853 30.50 2.45 -27.88
C ALA A 853 29.80 3.76 -27.49
N LYS A 854 28.57 3.64 -27.00
CA LYS A 854 27.82 4.73 -26.39
C LYS A 854 26.97 4.21 -25.23
N VAL A 855 26.97 4.98 -24.14
CA VAL A 855 26.09 4.82 -22.99
C VAL A 855 25.18 6.05 -22.87
#